data_AF-A0AAD4GWA5-F1
#
_entry.id   AF-A0AAD4GWA5-F1
#
_cell.length_a   1.000
_cell.length_b   1.000
_cell.length_c   1.000
_cell.angle_alpha   90.00
_cell.angle_beta   90.00
_cell.angle_gamma   90.00
#
_symmetry.space_group_name_H-M   'P 1'
#
loop_
_entity.id
_entity.type
_entity.pdbx_description
1 polymer ?
#
loop_
_entity_poly.entity_id
_entity_poly.type
_entity_poly.pdbx_seq_one_letter_code
_entity_poly.pdbx_strand_id
1 'polypeptide(L)'
;MLVSTTGTSSGGSAPSFNLCIVLLAWLVCCLQRAVAEVDSVFRSRPDLYPPVFTIEHSTPGKLAPGYIFLGPYEADNAGPYIYDNDGNLVWSGWGNSGPGNAHGMHVCKFKGKDHLCFFQGIQQNGYCRGHGVIMDDQYRIVKTVTPGGGMASSDMHEFMPINDGKTALMTVYQQRQFDMSLWNIKMGMGWLMESIFQEVDVETNEVLFEWKSLDHIDPSASYTYPGHTDTSGTGLEPRSPWDYFHINSIDKNKEGDYLISSRHTCAIYKISGKDGSVLWRLHGANPSFTNINFSFSQQHDARWLGENGTHTMLSLYNNGYNGFNRTHDFSSGMIILIDHVAKTATQLHDYGPRNNDMISSSQGNMQVLANQHVFMGWGNNAYISEHDKNGDLLLWGYIDKGSIMNYRAQKFQWEGNPTDVPALWTYAQSTDHLSSTTFYVSWNGATRVKYWRFYGAVNSTGPYNLLDEMPRTGFETPYSTPHFYQWTYAEAVDLEGKVLGKSRNKFTFTPSLELQIYCNSTGCDNAAAYGRPGDSEPAAYIPPTGINTVPWIDPDHPEAHFDWGANGAPDSALETASGALKDAYQRVGWVIPVLGVIVTIAAMYVVVRIYRRYKRHQRQEEFSEPLHSAMNGRKRSMSVDERSWWHWRRWTEESEEPPRYFPLTEPNHARPSGER
;
A
#
# COMPACT_ATOMS: atom_id res chain seq x y z
N MET A 1 76.37 28.66 -1.04
CA MET A 1 77.15 27.84 -1.99
C MET A 1 76.64 26.40 -1.91
N LEU A 2 76.28 25.84 -3.06
CA LEU A 2 76.27 24.41 -3.47
C LEU A 2 75.52 23.40 -2.56
N VAL A 3 74.34 22.91 -2.96
CA VAL A 3 74.06 21.75 -3.86
C VAL A 3 74.58 20.43 -3.29
N SER A 4 73.68 19.49 -2.97
CA SER A 4 73.52 18.22 -3.70
C SER A 4 72.62 17.22 -2.95
N THR A 5 71.85 16.51 -3.77
CA THR A 5 70.91 15.41 -3.58
C THR A 5 71.50 14.13 -2.96
N THR A 6 70.66 13.32 -2.30
CA THR A 6 70.46 11.88 -2.57
C THR A 6 69.27 11.36 -1.76
N GLY A 7 68.43 10.54 -2.40
CA GLY A 7 67.14 10.09 -1.87
C GLY A 7 67.17 8.76 -1.10
N THR A 8 66.03 8.43 -0.53
CA THR A 8 65.64 7.07 -0.12
C THR A 8 64.15 6.86 -0.38
N SER A 9 63.85 5.69 -0.92
CA SER A 9 62.54 5.19 -1.31
C SER A 9 61.80 4.47 -0.18
N SER A 10 60.49 4.29 -0.42
CA SER A 10 59.59 3.26 0.10
C SER A 10 58.77 3.58 1.36
N GLY A 11 57.46 3.72 1.14
CA GLY A 11 56.42 3.86 2.15
C GLY A 11 55.06 3.87 1.45
N GLY A 12 54.66 2.73 0.89
CA GLY A 12 53.33 2.56 0.31
C GLY A 12 52.27 2.64 1.40
N SER A 13 51.42 3.66 1.33
CA SER A 13 50.19 3.75 2.12
C SER A 13 49.11 2.89 1.44
N ALA A 14 48.71 1.81 2.11
CA ALA A 14 47.50 1.10 1.78
C ALA A 14 46.29 2.06 1.92
N PRO A 15 45.37 2.16 0.95
CA PRO A 15 44.12 2.87 1.20
C PRO A 15 43.38 2.10 2.30
N SER A 16 43.00 2.84 3.33
CA SER A 16 42.50 2.32 4.60
C SER A 16 41.27 1.41 4.40
N PHE A 17 41.26 0.32 5.16
CA PHE A 17 40.16 -0.66 5.28
C PHE A 17 38.78 0.02 5.48
N ASN A 18 38.77 1.22 6.05
CA ASN A 18 37.59 2.06 6.25
C ASN A 18 36.95 2.56 4.94
N LEU A 19 37.72 2.84 3.88
CA LEU A 19 37.15 3.28 2.60
C LEU A 19 36.40 2.13 1.90
N CYS A 20 36.91 0.90 2.04
CA CYS A 20 36.24 -0.29 1.54
C CYS A 20 34.94 -0.59 2.31
N ILE A 21 34.91 -0.38 3.63
CA ILE A 21 33.69 -0.56 4.43
C ILE A 21 32.64 0.49 4.09
N VAL A 22 33.04 1.75 3.87
CA VAL A 22 32.13 2.82 3.45
C VAL A 22 31.58 2.55 2.05
N LEU A 23 32.42 2.11 1.10
CA LEU A 23 31.97 1.71 -0.24
C LEU A 23 31.10 0.46 -0.23
N LEU A 24 31.37 -0.52 0.65
CA LEU A 24 30.52 -1.71 0.80
C LEU A 24 29.19 -1.35 1.45
N ALA A 25 29.17 -0.47 2.45
CA ALA A 25 27.95 0.04 3.06
C ALA A 25 27.14 0.90 2.07
N TRP A 26 27.80 1.70 1.23
CA TRP A 26 27.14 2.42 0.14
C TRP A 26 26.58 1.46 -0.91
N LEU A 27 27.35 0.45 -1.33
CA LEU A 27 26.87 -0.59 -2.25
C LEU A 27 25.72 -1.42 -1.66
N VAL A 28 25.73 -1.72 -0.36
CA VAL A 28 24.65 -2.44 0.34
C VAL A 28 23.41 -1.55 0.51
N CYS A 29 23.57 -0.26 0.82
CA CYS A 29 22.48 0.71 0.81
C CYS A 29 21.90 0.95 -0.60
N CYS A 30 22.74 0.91 -1.64
CA CYS A 30 22.29 0.99 -3.03
C CYS A 30 21.64 -0.33 -3.51
N LEU A 31 22.07 -1.49 -2.99
CA LEU A 31 21.47 -2.79 -3.29
C LEU A 31 20.13 -3.01 -2.59
N GLN A 32 19.90 -2.40 -1.42
CA GLN A 32 18.56 -2.37 -0.80
C GLN A 32 17.56 -1.46 -1.54
N ARG A 33 18.03 -0.63 -2.48
CA ARG A 33 17.18 0.21 -3.35
C ARG A 33 16.95 -0.39 -4.75
N ALA A 34 17.29 -1.67 -4.97
CA ALA A 34 17.24 -2.29 -6.30
C ALA A 34 15.87 -2.90 -6.68
N VAL A 35 14.81 -2.63 -5.92
CA VAL A 35 13.42 -2.75 -6.38
C VAL A 35 12.75 -1.43 -6.02
N ALA A 36 12.91 -0.42 -6.88
CA ALA A 36 12.19 0.84 -6.70
C ALA A 36 10.70 0.59 -6.91
N GLU A 37 9.87 1.27 -6.11
CA GLU A 37 8.43 1.39 -6.38
C GLU A 37 8.24 1.82 -7.85
N VAL A 38 7.37 1.10 -8.56
CA VAL A 38 7.05 1.43 -9.95
C VAL A 38 5.77 2.24 -9.92
N ASP A 39 5.91 3.55 -10.08
CA ASP A 39 4.78 4.46 -10.16
C ASP A 39 4.33 4.69 -11.60
N SER A 40 3.02 4.91 -11.76
CA SER A 40 2.48 5.44 -13.00
C SER A 40 2.86 6.91 -13.13
N VAL A 41 3.17 7.37 -14.34
CA VAL A 41 3.46 8.79 -14.61
C VAL A 41 2.54 9.27 -15.72
N PHE A 42 1.92 10.43 -15.53
CA PHE A 42 0.96 11.01 -16.47
C PHE A 42 1.41 12.40 -16.93
N ARG A 43 1.28 12.70 -18.23
CA ARG A 43 1.67 14.01 -18.78
C ARG A 43 0.67 15.12 -18.42
N SER A 44 -0.62 14.78 -18.36
CA SER A 44 -1.72 15.68 -18.00
C SER A 44 -1.83 15.93 -16.50
N ARG A 45 -1.36 14.99 -15.68
CA ARG A 45 -1.34 15.03 -14.20
C ARG A 45 0.01 14.55 -13.66
N PRO A 46 1.12 15.28 -13.90
CA PRO A 46 2.44 14.90 -13.42
C PRO A 46 2.56 14.98 -11.89
N ASP A 47 1.58 15.60 -11.23
CA ASP A 47 1.42 15.62 -9.78
C ASP A 47 0.87 14.29 -9.23
N LEU A 48 0.31 13.42 -10.07
CA LEU A 48 -0.17 12.10 -9.70
C LEU A 48 0.82 11.04 -10.13
N TYR A 49 1.39 10.34 -9.13
CA TYR A 49 2.27 9.20 -9.33
C TYR A 49 1.81 8.07 -8.40
N PRO A 50 0.71 7.37 -8.76
CA PRO A 50 0.19 6.25 -7.99
C PRO A 50 1.04 4.99 -8.22
N PRO A 51 1.11 4.07 -7.24
CA PRO A 51 1.72 2.76 -7.44
C PRO A 51 1.07 2.00 -8.61
N VAL A 52 1.85 1.34 -9.48
CA VAL A 52 1.29 0.55 -10.57
C VAL A 52 0.60 -0.71 -10.06
N PHE A 53 -0.66 -0.93 -10.42
CA PHE A 53 -1.34 -2.20 -10.20
C PHE A 53 -1.07 -3.17 -11.37
N THR A 54 -0.22 -4.16 -11.14
CA THR A 54 0.20 -5.14 -12.14
C THR A 54 -0.72 -6.37 -12.13
N ILE A 55 -1.31 -6.69 -13.28
CA ILE A 55 -2.10 -7.92 -13.47
C ILE A 55 -1.23 -9.01 -14.09
N GLU A 56 -1.06 -10.14 -13.38
CA GLU A 56 -0.30 -11.31 -13.88
C GLU A 56 -1.21 -12.40 -14.44
N HIS A 57 -2.48 -12.42 -14.05
CA HIS A 57 -3.49 -13.33 -14.55
C HIS A 57 -4.86 -12.66 -14.52
N SER A 58 -5.60 -12.80 -15.61
CA SER A 58 -6.98 -12.35 -15.71
C SER A 58 -7.73 -13.27 -16.68
N THR A 59 -8.99 -13.54 -16.38
CA THR A 59 -9.93 -14.19 -17.31
C THR A 59 -11.00 -13.17 -17.71
N PRO A 60 -10.73 -12.34 -18.74
CA PRO A 60 -11.64 -11.27 -19.15
C PRO A 60 -13.04 -11.82 -19.46
N GLY A 61 -14.07 -11.17 -18.93
CA GLY A 61 -15.47 -11.56 -19.10
C GLY A 61 -16.04 -12.51 -18.03
N LYS A 62 -15.19 -13.12 -17.18
CA LYS A 62 -15.65 -13.85 -15.99
C LYS A 62 -15.62 -13.02 -14.70
N LEU A 63 -14.86 -11.93 -14.66
CA LEU A 63 -14.73 -11.10 -13.46
C LEU A 63 -16.07 -10.48 -13.06
N ALA A 64 -16.28 -10.34 -11.75
CA ALA A 64 -17.35 -9.54 -11.20
C ALA A 64 -17.24 -8.08 -11.70
N PRO A 65 -18.36 -7.39 -11.97
CA PRO A 65 -18.32 -5.99 -12.36
C PRO A 65 -17.85 -5.10 -11.20
N GLY A 66 -17.35 -3.91 -11.54
CA GLY A 66 -16.92 -2.91 -10.57
C GLY A 66 -15.43 -2.62 -10.63
N TYR A 67 -14.97 -1.90 -9.61
CA TYR A 67 -13.62 -1.38 -9.43
C TYR A 67 -12.96 -1.96 -8.19
N ILE A 68 -11.64 -1.87 -8.14
CA ILE A 68 -10.79 -2.39 -7.08
C ILE A 68 -10.34 -1.23 -6.18
N PHE A 69 -10.62 -1.34 -4.89
CA PHE A 69 -10.39 -0.31 -3.87
C PHE A 69 -9.22 -0.74 -2.99
N LEU A 70 -8.19 0.10 -2.93
CA LEU A 70 -6.93 -0.18 -2.23
C LEU A 70 -6.50 1.01 -1.38
N GLY A 71 -5.70 0.73 -0.36
CA GLY A 71 -5.06 1.73 0.50
C GLY A 71 -3.60 1.34 0.78
N PRO A 72 -2.74 1.30 -0.26
CA PRO A 72 -1.32 1.03 -0.09
C PRO A 72 -0.66 2.06 0.82
N TYR A 73 0.24 1.58 1.67
CA TYR A 73 1.05 2.38 2.57
C TYR A 73 2.48 1.84 2.62
N GLU A 74 3.42 2.64 3.14
CA GLU A 74 4.86 2.49 2.86
C GLU A 74 5.23 2.71 1.38
N ALA A 75 4.28 3.25 0.61
CA ALA A 75 4.46 3.82 -0.72
C ALA A 75 4.90 5.30 -0.61
N ASP A 76 5.59 5.79 -1.65
CA ASP A 76 5.95 7.20 -1.78
C ASP A 76 4.70 8.11 -1.66
N ASN A 77 3.59 7.65 -2.26
CA ASN A 77 2.27 8.26 -2.13
C ASN A 77 1.26 7.33 -1.43
N ALA A 78 1.35 7.20 -0.11
CA ALA A 78 0.32 6.50 0.66
C ALA A 78 -1.05 7.19 0.55
N GLY A 79 -2.10 6.43 0.24
CA GLY A 79 -3.44 6.99 0.09
C GLY A 79 -4.45 5.99 -0.45
N PRO A 80 -5.73 6.38 -0.54
CA PRO A 80 -6.77 5.55 -1.12
C PRO A 80 -6.75 5.64 -2.65
N TYR A 81 -6.86 4.50 -3.32
CA TYR A 81 -6.84 4.39 -4.79
C TYR A 81 -7.95 3.49 -5.31
N ILE A 82 -8.48 3.87 -6.48
CA ILE A 82 -9.43 3.05 -7.24
C ILE A 82 -8.76 2.64 -8.55
N TYR A 83 -8.76 1.34 -8.84
CA TYR A 83 -8.30 0.77 -10.11
C TYR A 83 -9.44 0.04 -10.83
N ASP A 84 -9.33 -0.06 -12.15
CA ASP A 84 -10.20 -0.96 -12.92
C ASP A 84 -9.64 -2.40 -12.94
N ASN A 85 -10.38 -3.32 -13.58
CA ASN A 85 -10.01 -4.73 -13.68
C ASN A 85 -8.81 -5.00 -14.60
N ASP A 86 -8.35 -4.00 -15.35
CA ASP A 86 -7.21 -4.08 -16.26
C ASP A 86 -5.94 -3.48 -15.62
N GLY A 87 -6.02 -2.99 -14.39
CA GLY A 87 -4.89 -2.39 -13.67
C GLY A 87 -4.74 -0.89 -13.85
N ASN A 88 -5.64 -0.22 -14.57
CA ASN A 88 -5.52 1.22 -14.79
C ASN A 88 -6.03 2.00 -13.59
N LEU A 89 -5.34 3.10 -13.26
CA LEU A 89 -5.84 4.06 -12.30
C LEU A 89 -7.21 4.60 -12.76
N VAL A 90 -8.16 4.68 -11.83
CA VAL A 90 -9.44 5.37 -12.00
C VAL A 90 -9.46 6.62 -11.14
N TRP A 91 -8.98 6.51 -9.90
CA TRP A 91 -8.89 7.63 -8.97
C TRP A 91 -7.69 7.49 -8.04
N SER A 92 -6.92 8.56 -7.90
CA SER A 92 -5.95 8.77 -6.83
C SER A 92 -6.55 9.73 -5.79
N GLY A 93 -6.64 9.25 -4.56
CA GLY A 93 -7.02 10.05 -3.40
C GLY A 93 -5.86 10.69 -2.67
N TRP A 94 -4.62 10.43 -3.09
CA TRP A 94 -3.43 11.06 -2.50
C TRP A 94 -3.55 12.59 -2.55
N GLY A 95 -3.30 13.24 -1.42
CA GLY A 95 -3.54 14.67 -1.21
C GLY A 95 -5.02 15.01 -0.93
N ASN A 96 -5.96 14.47 -1.70
CA ASN A 96 -7.39 14.77 -1.57
C ASN A 96 -8.04 14.17 -0.29
N SER A 97 -7.60 13.00 0.16
CA SER A 97 -8.10 12.37 1.39
C SER A 97 -7.49 12.95 2.67
N GLY A 98 -6.48 13.82 2.55
CA GLY A 98 -5.70 14.35 3.66
C GLY A 98 -4.43 13.54 3.96
N PRO A 99 -3.60 14.01 4.92
CA PRO A 99 -2.34 13.35 5.24
C PRO A 99 -2.54 12.04 6.02
N GLY A 100 -1.65 11.07 5.78
CA GLY A 100 -1.58 9.79 6.50
C GLY A 100 -2.05 8.59 5.66
N ASN A 101 -2.09 7.43 6.29
CA ASN A 101 -2.50 6.18 5.66
C ASN A 101 -4.02 6.09 5.59
N ALA A 102 -4.52 5.55 4.48
CA ALA A 102 -5.91 5.14 4.34
C ALA A 102 -6.02 3.61 4.38
N HIS A 103 -6.95 3.08 5.17
CA HIS A 103 -7.15 1.63 5.30
C HIS A 103 -8.62 1.24 5.18
N GLY A 104 -8.86 0.05 4.62
CA GLY A 104 -10.20 -0.54 4.53
C GLY A 104 -11.18 0.26 3.66
N MET A 105 -10.72 0.81 2.54
CA MET A 105 -11.59 1.60 1.66
C MET A 105 -12.67 0.75 1.00
N HIS A 106 -13.92 1.09 1.27
CA HIS A 106 -15.11 0.45 0.70
C HIS A 106 -16.16 1.47 0.29
N VAL A 107 -17.15 1.01 -0.48
CA VAL A 107 -18.39 1.75 -0.68
C VAL A 107 -19.35 1.49 0.48
N CYS A 108 -19.87 2.56 1.06
CA CYS A 108 -20.79 2.55 2.19
C CYS A 108 -22.03 3.41 1.86
N LYS A 109 -23.15 3.16 2.56
CA LYS A 109 -24.31 4.06 2.50
C LYS A 109 -24.17 5.15 3.55
N PHE A 110 -24.45 6.39 3.16
CA PHE A 110 -24.63 7.52 4.08
C PHE A 110 -25.72 8.43 3.53
N LYS A 111 -26.74 8.73 4.35
CA LYS A 111 -27.90 9.55 3.96
C LYS A 111 -28.57 9.07 2.64
N GLY A 112 -28.66 7.75 2.46
CA GLY A 112 -29.31 7.11 1.32
C GLY A 112 -28.51 7.13 0.01
N LYS A 113 -27.25 7.60 0.01
CA LYS A 113 -26.36 7.60 -1.16
C LYS A 113 -25.10 6.80 -0.90
N ASP A 114 -24.49 6.31 -1.97
CA ASP A 114 -23.17 5.67 -1.92
C ASP A 114 -22.08 6.71 -1.66
N HIS A 115 -21.14 6.34 -0.80
CA HIS A 115 -19.97 7.13 -0.40
C HIS A 115 -18.75 6.20 -0.33
N LEU A 116 -17.55 6.77 -0.38
CA LEU A 116 -16.32 6.07 -0.01
C LEU A 116 -16.13 6.21 1.50
N CYS A 117 -15.92 5.08 2.17
CA CYS A 117 -15.62 5.02 3.59
C CYS A 117 -14.29 4.33 3.83
N PHE A 118 -13.47 4.91 4.70
CA PHE A 118 -12.16 4.37 5.07
C PHE A 118 -11.69 4.97 6.40
N PHE A 119 -10.75 4.30 7.05
CA PHE A 119 -9.96 4.89 8.12
C PHE A 119 -8.87 5.80 7.52
N GLN A 120 -8.59 6.94 8.16
CA GLN A 120 -7.47 7.82 7.84
C GLN A 120 -6.66 8.14 9.12
N GLY A 121 -5.35 7.92 9.10
CA GLY A 121 -4.52 8.19 10.29
C GLY A 121 -3.02 7.91 10.15
N ILE A 122 -2.34 7.93 11.30
CA ILE A 122 -0.89 7.74 11.38
C ILE A 122 -0.58 6.33 11.91
N GLN A 123 0.28 5.62 11.20
CA GLN A 123 0.76 4.29 11.58
C GLN A 123 1.47 4.30 12.93
N GLN A 124 1.09 3.37 13.78
CA GLN A 124 1.85 2.92 14.95
C GLN A 124 2.24 1.46 14.75
N ASN A 125 3.04 0.92 15.65
CA ASN A 125 3.41 -0.49 15.57
C ASN A 125 2.20 -1.39 15.88
N GLY A 126 1.62 -2.01 14.85
CA GLY A 126 0.48 -2.91 14.95
C GLY A 126 -0.90 -2.27 15.10
N TYR A 127 -1.02 -0.94 15.07
CA TYR A 127 -2.31 -0.21 15.11
C TYR A 127 -2.13 1.19 14.53
N CYS A 128 -3.19 1.99 14.40
CA CYS A 128 -3.09 3.40 14.00
C CYS A 128 -3.73 4.36 15.01
N ARG A 129 -3.44 5.65 14.84
CA ARG A 129 -4.18 6.74 15.48
C ARG A 129 -4.81 7.61 14.40
N GLY A 130 -6.13 7.64 14.34
CA GLY A 130 -6.85 8.37 13.30
C GLY A 130 -8.36 8.45 13.52
N HIS A 131 -9.09 8.56 12.43
CA HIS A 131 -10.55 8.73 12.41
C HIS A 131 -11.15 8.07 11.16
N GLY A 132 -12.45 7.82 11.19
CA GLY A 132 -13.20 7.39 10.02
C GLY A 132 -13.49 8.57 9.10
N VAL A 133 -13.43 8.35 7.79
CA VAL A 133 -13.71 9.33 6.74
C VAL A 133 -14.86 8.80 5.89
N ILE A 134 -15.85 9.66 5.64
CA ILE A 134 -16.92 9.45 4.66
C ILE A 134 -16.77 10.52 3.56
N MET A 135 -16.60 10.07 2.33
CA MET A 135 -16.33 10.90 1.15
C MET A 135 -17.40 10.67 0.07
N ASP A 136 -17.91 11.74 -0.52
CA ASP A 136 -18.97 11.66 -1.54
C ASP A 136 -18.46 11.24 -2.94
N ASP A 137 -19.39 11.08 -3.89
CA ASP A 137 -19.11 10.79 -5.31
C ASP A 137 -18.35 11.90 -6.03
N GLN A 138 -18.28 13.09 -5.42
CA GLN A 138 -17.49 14.22 -5.88
C GLN A 138 -16.09 14.28 -5.23
N TYR A 139 -15.72 13.24 -4.48
CA TYR A 139 -14.45 13.09 -3.76
C TYR A 139 -14.20 14.17 -2.71
N ARG A 140 -15.26 14.67 -2.07
CA ARG A 140 -15.18 15.59 -0.92
C ARG A 140 -15.46 14.84 0.36
N ILE A 141 -14.67 15.10 1.40
CA ILE A 141 -14.96 14.61 2.74
C ILE A 141 -16.23 15.30 3.24
N VAL A 142 -17.30 14.53 3.43
CA VAL A 142 -18.60 15.03 3.92
C VAL A 142 -18.79 14.76 5.40
N LYS A 143 -18.06 13.79 5.97
CA LYS A 143 -18.07 13.51 7.40
C LYS A 143 -16.76 12.89 7.85
N THR A 144 -16.33 13.28 9.05
CA THR A 144 -15.33 12.55 9.84
C THR A 144 -15.99 12.03 11.11
N VAL A 145 -15.64 10.81 11.50
CA VAL A 145 -16.23 10.11 12.64
C VAL A 145 -15.12 9.70 13.60
N THR A 146 -15.32 9.95 14.88
CA THR A 146 -14.33 9.67 15.93
C THR A 146 -14.97 8.87 17.07
N PRO A 147 -14.19 8.07 17.81
CA PRO A 147 -14.65 7.47 19.06
C PRO A 147 -15.13 8.53 20.06
N GLY A 148 -16.12 8.17 20.87
CA GLY A 148 -16.68 9.04 21.91
C GLY A 148 -16.10 8.75 23.30
N GLY A 149 -16.64 9.43 24.32
CA GLY A 149 -16.33 9.13 25.73
C GLY A 149 -14.93 9.54 26.21
N GLY A 150 -14.23 10.40 25.47
CA GLY A 150 -12.86 10.84 25.82
C GLY A 150 -11.78 9.79 25.58
N MET A 151 -12.08 8.78 24.75
CA MET A 151 -11.14 7.74 24.37
C MET A 151 -10.03 8.26 23.44
N ALA A 152 -9.00 7.43 23.29
CA ALA A 152 -7.98 7.66 22.29
C ALA A 152 -8.56 7.59 20.86
N SER A 153 -7.84 8.17 19.90
CA SER A 153 -8.22 8.14 18.49
C SER A 153 -8.46 6.71 17.99
N SER A 154 -9.38 6.57 17.04
CA SER A 154 -9.69 5.28 16.43
C SER A 154 -8.46 4.65 15.81
N ASP A 155 -8.52 3.33 15.73
CA ASP A 155 -7.54 2.47 15.13
C ASP A 155 -7.92 2.11 13.68
N MET A 156 -6.94 1.63 12.91
CA MET A 156 -7.07 1.30 11.49
C MET A 156 -7.91 0.08 11.18
N HIS A 157 -8.09 -0.84 12.14
CA HIS A 157 -8.55 -2.17 11.80
C HIS A 157 -10.03 -2.21 11.43
N GLU A 158 -10.85 -1.32 11.98
CA GLU A 158 -12.24 -1.19 11.56
C GLU A 158 -12.75 0.25 11.62
N PHE A 159 -13.30 0.69 10.49
CA PHE A 159 -14.26 1.77 10.41
C PHE A 159 -15.38 1.32 9.47
N MET A 160 -16.53 0.98 10.02
CA MET A 160 -17.64 0.41 9.26
C MET A 160 -18.94 1.15 9.55
N PRO A 161 -19.37 2.09 8.69
CA PRO A 161 -20.71 2.66 8.78
C PRO A 161 -21.78 1.60 8.51
N ILE A 162 -22.74 1.54 9.41
CA ILE A 162 -23.86 0.60 9.41
C ILE A 162 -25.19 1.39 9.48
N ASN A 163 -26.32 0.69 9.38
CA ASN A 163 -27.65 1.30 9.46
C ASN A 163 -27.84 2.49 8.49
N ASP A 164 -27.43 2.30 7.22
CA ASP A 164 -27.40 3.34 6.19
C ASP A 164 -26.54 4.58 6.54
N GLY A 165 -25.48 4.34 7.31
CA GLY A 165 -24.51 5.36 7.73
C GLY A 165 -24.99 6.23 8.89
N LYS A 166 -26.01 5.79 9.63
CA LYS A 166 -26.46 6.49 10.85
C LYS A 166 -25.53 6.22 12.03
N THR A 167 -24.98 5.01 12.12
CA THR A 167 -24.05 4.62 13.16
C THR A 167 -22.82 3.98 12.52
N ALA A 168 -21.69 3.94 13.23
CA ALA A 168 -20.46 3.35 12.74
C ALA A 168 -19.77 2.52 13.82
N LEU A 169 -19.20 1.39 13.40
CA LEU A 169 -18.35 0.56 14.24
C LEU A 169 -16.90 1.01 14.10
N MET A 170 -16.21 1.14 15.24
CA MET A 170 -14.82 1.59 15.28
C MET A 170 -14.02 0.80 16.31
N THR A 171 -12.78 0.45 15.98
CA THR A 171 -11.82 -0.10 16.96
C THR A 171 -11.02 1.01 17.65
N VAL A 172 -10.65 0.77 18.90
CA VAL A 172 -9.78 1.63 19.70
C VAL A 172 -8.80 0.75 20.48
N TYR A 173 -7.53 1.17 20.50
CA TYR A 173 -6.47 0.55 21.28
C TYR A 173 -6.05 1.48 22.42
N GLN A 174 -6.13 1.00 23.66
CA GLN A 174 -5.85 1.79 24.85
C GLN A 174 -4.84 1.11 25.79
N GLN A 175 -3.82 1.86 26.20
CA GLN A 175 -2.85 1.37 27.18
C GLN A 175 -3.43 1.36 28.58
N ARG A 176 -3.24 0.24 29.30
CA ARG A 176 -3.75 0.02 30.66
C ARG A 176 -2.63 -0.48 31.56
N GLN A 177 -2.56 0.08 32.77
CA GLN A 177 -1.76 -0.50 33.84
C GLN A 177 -2.42 -1.80 34.29
N PHE A 178 -1.65 -2.88 34.43
CA PHE A 178 -2.19 -4.20 34.75
C PHE A 178 -1.20 -5.03 35.58
N ASP A 179 -1.69 -5.79 36.55
CA ASP A 179 -0.84 -6.72 37.31
C ASP A 179 -0.41 -7.88 36.42
N MET A 180 0.81 -7.76 35.90
CA MET A 180 1.41 -8.74 35.01
C MET A 180 2.33 -9.73 35.73
N SER A 181 2.17 -9.89 37.05
CA SER A 181 3.00 -10.81 37.86
C SER A 181 2.94 -12.27 37.35
N LEU A 182 1.79 -12.69 36.80
CA LEU A 182 1.61 -14.02 36.18
C LEU A 182 2.47 -14.22 34.91
N TRP A 183 2.80 -13.14 34.20
CA TRP A 183 3.72 -13.15 33.05
C TRP A 183 5.15 -12.73 33.43
N ASN A 184 5.49 -12.87 34.71
CA ASN A 184 6.82 -12.61 35.27
C ASN A 184 7.30 -11.15 35.20
N ILE A 185 6.38 -10.20 35.05
CA ILE A 185 6.66 -8.76 35.23
C ILE A 185 6.35 -8.40 36.68
N LYS A 186 7.35 -8.55 37.56
CA LYS A 186 7.18 -8.48 39.03
C LYS A 186 7.90 -7.32 39.71
N MET A 187 8.79 -6.61 39.00
CA MET A 187 9.63 -5.54 39.57
C MET A 187 9.05 -4.14 39.36
N GLY A 188 7.78 -4.03 38.97
CA GLY A 188 7.13 -2.76 38.67
C GLY A 188 5.76 -2.97 38.02
N MET A 189 5.12 -1.86 37.65
CA MET A 189 3.82 -1.92 37.00
C MET A 189 3.94 -2.40 35.54
N GLY A 190 3.23 -3.48 35.21
CA GLY A 190 3.06 -3.95 33.84
C GLY A 190 2.02 -3.14 33.05
N TRP A 191 2.09 -3.25 31.73
CA TRP A 191 1.23 -2.54 30.78
C TRP A 191 0.62 -3.49 29.77
N LEU A 192 -0.71 -3.44 29.64
CA LEU A 192 -1.47 -4.13 28.59
C LEU A 192 -2.00 -3.14 27.57
N MET A 193 -2.18 -3.63 26.34
CA MET A 193 -3.00 -2.96 25.34
C MET A 193 -4.40 -3.57 25.38
N GLU A 194 -5.37 -2.78 25.83
CA GLU A 194 -6.77 -3.12 25.82
C GLU A 194 -7.35 -2.84 24.43
N SER A 195 -8.05 -3.84 23.89
CA SER A 195 -8.81 -3.72 22.65
C SER A 195 -10.24 -3.33 22.98
N ILE A 196 -10.72 -2.27 22.35
CA ILE A 196 -12.05 -1.72 22.55
C ILE A 196 -12.72 -1.64 21.18
N PHE A 197 -14.04 -1.83 21.15
CA PHE A 197 -14.84 -1.31 20.04
C PHE A 197 -16.01 -0.49 20.52
N GLN A 198 -16.41 0.46 19.68
CA GLN A 198 -17.59 1.28 19.88
C GLN A 198 -18.52 1.19 18.66
N GLU A 199 -19.82 1.22 18.92
CA GLU A 199 -20.78 1.76 17.96
C GLU A 199 -21.08 3.20 18.34
N VAL A 200 -20.86 4.12 17.40
CA VAL A 200 -21.11 5.55 17.60
C VAL A 200 -22.18 6.06 16.64
N ASP A 201 -22.96 7.04 17.06
CA ASP A 201 -23.77 7.84 16.14
C ASP A 201 -22.82 8.63 15.22
N VAL A 202 -22.99 8.49 13.91
CA VAL A 202 -22.10 9.11 12.92
C VAL A 202 -22.18 10.63 12.98
N GLU A 203 -23.34 11.21 13.30
CA GLU A 203 -23.50 12.65 13.31
C GLU A 203 -22.93 13.32 14.56
N THR A 204 -23.15 12.72 15.73
CA THR A 204 -22.81 13.32 17.03
C THR A 204 -21.55 12.75 17.66
N ASN A 205 -21.04 11.61 17.19
CA ASN A 205 -20.03 10.78 17.86
C ASN A 205 -20.46 10.29 19.27
N GLU A 206 -21.77 10.27 19.55
CA GLU A 206 -22.30 9.68 20.78
C GLU A 206 -22.07 8.17 20.79
N VAL A 207 -21.56 7.63 21.91
CA VAL A 207 -21.33 6.20 22.07
C VAL A 207 -22.66 5.51 22.38
N LEU A 208 -23.09 4.64 21.47
CA LEU A 208 -24.32 3.86 21.60
C LEU A 208 -24.06 2.48 22.22
N PHE A 209 -22.87 1.93 21.96
CA PHE A 209 -22.40 0.69 22.55
C PHE A 209 -20.88 0.74 22.69
N GLU A 210 -20.36 0.18 23.78
CA GLU A 210 -18.93 0.07 24.03
C GLU A 210 -18.62 -1.30 24.63
N TRP A 211 -17.56 -1.92 24.16
CA TRP A 211 -17.08 -3.20 24.66
C TRP A 211 -15.57 -3.15 24.85
N LYS A 212 -15.11 -3.64 26.00
CA LYS A 212 -13.68 -3.61 26.40
C LYS A 212 -13.17 -5.02 26.63
N SER A 213 -12.04 -5.36 26.04
CA SER A 213 -11.54 -6.73 26.10
C SER A 213 -11.22 -7.20 27.52
N LEU A 214 -10.74 -6.34 28.41
CA LEU A 214 -10.36 -6.73 29.78
C LEU A 214 -11.57 -7.00 30.69
N ASP A 215 -12.75 -6.50 30.35
CA ASP A 215 -14.00 -6.77 31.09
C ASP A 215 -14.54 -8.18 30.81
N HIS A 216 -14.06 -8.83 29.73
CA HIS A 216 -14.70 -10.04 29.19
C HIS A 216 -13.74 -11.20 28.87
N ILE A 217 -12.48 -10.92 28.55
CA ILE A 217 -11.51 -11.92 28.09
C ILE A 217 -10.20 -11.78 28.87
N ASP A 218 -9.88 -12.82 29.64
CA ASP A 218 -8.66 -12.89 30.43
C ASP A 218 -7.40 -12.93 29.52
N PRO A 219 -6.34 -12.16 29.83
CA PRO A 219 -5.12 -12.15 29.02
C PRO A 219 -4.41 -13.50 28.86
N SER A 220 -4.67 -14.47 29.74
CA SER A 220 -4.15 -15.86 29.63
C SER A 220 -4.74 -16.64 28.44
N ALA A 221 -5.81 -16.13 27.82
CA ALA A 221 -6.35 -16.66 26.58
C ALA A 221 -5.46 -16.37 25.37
N SER A 222 -4.52 -15.43 25.48
CA SER A 222 -3.61 -15.08 24.38
C SER A 222 -2.66 -16.22 24.05
N TYR A 223 -2.41 -16.37 22.76
CA TYR A 223 -1.37 -17.23 22.19
C TYR A 223 -0.11 -16.44 21.79
N THR A 224 -0.16 -15.11 21.87
CA THR A 224 0.99 -14.22 21.61
C THR A 224 1.48 -13.66 22.93
N TYR A 225 2.65 -14.09 23.40
CA TYR A 225 3.24 -13.67 24.67
C TYR A 225 3.93 -12.29 24.59
N PRO A 226 4.20 -11.63 25.74
CA PRO A 226 4.96 -10.38 25.76
C PRO A 226 6.32 -10.52 25.06
N GLY A 227 6.63 -9.59 24.16
CA GLY A 227 7.90 -9.50 23.44
C GLY A 227 8.20 -10.63 22.46
N HIS A 228 7.20 -11.43 22.07
CA HIS A 228 7.39 -12.57 21.16
C HIS A 228 7.23 -12.23 19.69
N THR A 229 6.58 -11.11 19.37
CA THR A 229 6.48 -10.57 18.01
C THR A 229 6.85 -9.10 17.99
N ASP A 230 7.11 -8.58 16.79
CA ASP A 230 7.34 -7.17 16.51
C ASP A 230 6.18 -6.29 17.00
N THR A 231 4.93 -6.73 16.88
CA THR A 231 3.75 -5.97 17.31
C THR A 231 3.25 -6.27 18.72
N SER A 232 3.66 -7.39 19.34
CA SER A 232 3.12 -7.82 20.64
C SER A 232 3.41 -6.88 21.81
N GLY A 233 4.51 -6.10 21.75
CA GLY A 233 4.96 -5.28 22.87
C GLY A 233 5.47 -6.08 24.08
N THR A 234 6.32 -5.46 24.88
CA THR A 234 7.03 -6.13 25.99
C THR A 234 6.24 -6.18 27.30
N GLY A 235 5.23 -5.32 27.45
CA GLY A 235 4.49 -5.10 28.68
C GLY A 235 5.25 -4.35 29.78
N LEU A 236 6.48 -3.90 29.52
CA LEU A 236 7.35 -3.27 30.52
C LEU A 236 7.17 -1.77 30.65
N GLU A 237 6.62 -1.11 29.62
CA GLU A 237 6.43 0.34 29.58
C GLU A 237 5.19 0.74 28.77
N PRO A 238 4.61 1.94 28.97
CA PRO A 238 3.39 2.36 28.27
C PRO A 238 3.55 2.53 26.76
N ARG A 239 4.79 2.66 26.25
CA ARG A 239 5.06 2.73 24.80
C ARG A 239 5.23 1.36 24.15
N SER A 240 5.35 0.31 24.96
CA SER A 240 5.44 -1.09 24.52
C SER A 240 4.53 -1.97 25.39
N PRO A 241 3.23 -1.63 25.53
CA PRO A 241 2.30 -2.45 26.29
C PRO A 241 2.13 -3.81 25.62
N TRP A 242 1.88 -4.87 26.38
CA TRP A 242 1.62 -6.17 25.79
C TRP A 242 0.21 -6.21 25.18
N ASP A 243 0.15 -6.38 23.88
CA ASP A 243 -1.07 -6.56 23.11
C ASP A 243 -1.48 -8.03 23.14
N TYR A 244 -2.35 -8.36 24.08
CA TYR A 244 -2.78 -9.74 24.31
C TYR A 244 -3.96 -10.16 23.43
N PHE A 245 -4.79 -9.20 22.99
CA PHE A 245 -6.06 -9.47 22.31
C PHE A 245 -6.01 -9.12 20.82
N HIS A 246 -5.59 -7.90 20.47
CA HIS A 246 -5.50 -7.43 19.09
C HIS A 246 -6.79 -7.65 18.27
N ILE A 247 -7.81 -6.82 18.53
CA ILE A 247 -9.04 -6.80 17.73
C ILE A 247 -8.78 -6.29 16.31
N ASN A 248 -9.23 -7.02 15.28
CA ASN A 248 -8.92 -6.65 13.89
C ASN A 248 -10.10 -6.66 12.91
N SER A 249 -11.30 -7.02 13.38
CA SER A 249 -12.54 -6.81 12.63
C SER A 249 -13.75 -6.80 13.56
N ILE A 250 -14.79 -6.08 13.13
CA ILE A 250 -16.09 -6.03 13.79
C ILE A 250 -17.17 -6.09 12.71
N ASP A 251 -18.18 -6.92 12.92
CA ASP A 251 -19.42 -6.93 12.14
C ASP A 251 -20.63 -6.92 13.08
N LYS A 252 -21.83 -6.59 12.58
CA LYS A 252 -23.07 -6.54 13.38
C LYS A 252 -24.20 -7.28 12.66
N ASN A 253 -24.89 -8.18 13.38
CA ASN A 253 -26.02 -8.91 12.82
C ASN A 253 -27.34 -8.12 12.97
N LYS A 254 -28.43 -8.68 12.42
CA LYS A 254 -29.78 -8.08 12.48
C LYS A 254 -30.40 -8.06 13.88
N GLU A 255 -29.96 -8.92 14.78
CA GLU A 255 -30.44 -8.99 16.16
C GLU A 255 -29.75 -7.96 17.07
N GLY A 256 -28.69 -7.32 16.56
CA GLY A 256 -27.93 -6.30 17.25
C GLY A 256 -26.65 -6.82 17.92
N ASP A 257 -26.32 -8.10 17.76
CA ASP A 257 -25.09 -8.71 18.26
C ASP A 257 -23.90 -8.42 17.36
N TYR A 258 -22.69 -8.48 17.92
CA TYR A 258 -21.44 -8.17 17.23
C TYR A 258 -20.57 -9.42 17.04
N LEU A 259 -19.90 -9.52 15.89
CA LEU A 259 -18.90 -10.54 15.60
C LEU A 259 -17.54 -9.85 15.60
N ILE A 260 -16.63 -10.29 16.46
CA ILE A 260 -15.29 -9.72 16.54
C ILE A 260 -14.22 -10.76 16.31
N SER A 261 -13.17 -10.38 15.60
CA SER A 261 -11.97 -11.18 15.42
C SER A 261 -10.85 -10.67 16.32
N SER A 262 -10.19 -11.59 17.01
CA SER A 262 -8.99 -11.33 17.81
C SER A 262 -7.82 -12.12 17.25
N ARG A 263 -6.82 -11.39 16.75
CA ARG A 263 -5.62 -11.97 16.14
C ARG A 263 -4.85 -12.81 17.16
N HIS A 264 -4.63 -12.26 18.36
CA HIS A 264 -3.71 -12.85 19.34
C HIS A 264 -4.33 -13.94 20.21
N THR A 265 -5.66 -14.06 20.29
CA THR A 265 -6.31 -15.24 20.89
C THR A 265 -6.63 -16.33 19.86
N CYS A 266 -6.39 -16.07 18.56
CA CYS A 266 -6.70 -16.98 17.46
C CYS A 266 -8.16 -17.45 17.50
N ALA A 267 -9.09 -16.53 17.77
CA ALA A 267 -10.50 -16.82 17.97
C ALA A 267 -11.42 -15.72 17.42
N ILE A 268 -12.63 -16.14 17.06
CA ILE A 268 -13.76 -15.26 16.71
C ILE A 268 -14.80 -15.33 17.83
N TYR A 269 -15.35 -14.19 18.22
CA TYR A 269 -16.31 -14.08 19.31
C TYR A 269 -17.62 -13.48 18.82
N LYS A 270 -18.76 -14.05 19.22
CA LYS A 270 -20.05 -13.35 19.15
C LYS A 270 -20.35 -12.69 20.50
N ILE A 271 -20.63 -11.40 20.46
CA ILE A 271 -20.88 -10.54 21.61
C ILE A 271 -22.35 -10.13 21.60
N SER A 272 -23.02 -10.30 22.73
CA SER A 272 -24.39 -9.85 22.95
C SER A 272 -24.48 -8.33 22.82
N GLY A 273 -25.35 -7.85 21.93
CA GLY A 273 -25.60 -6.42 21.76
C GLY A 273 -26.35 -5.77 22.93
N LYS A 274 -26.80 -6.56 23.90
CA LYS A 274 -27.61 -6.09 25.04
C LYS A 274 -26.77 -5.76 26.26
N ASP A 275 -25.76 -6.58 26.53
CA ASP A 275 -24.99 -6.54 27.77
C ASP A 275 -23.49 -6.80 27.59
N GLY A 276 -23.01 -6.99 26.35
CA GLY A 276 -21.59 -7.23 26.07
C GLY A 276 -21.10 -8.63 26.45
N SER A 277 -21.97 -9.53 26.90
CA SER A 277 -21.58 -10.90 27.22
C SER A 277 -21.12 -11.68 25.98
N VAL A 278 -20.13 -12.56 26.15
CA VAL A 278 -19.66 -13.43 25.06
C VAL A 278 -20.61 -14.61 24.91
N LEU A 279 -21.37 -14.64 23.82
CA LEU A 279 -22.37 -15.67 23.53
C LEU A 279 -21.73 -17.00 23.10
N TRP A 280 -20.73 -16.93 22.23
CA TRP A 280 -19.94 -18.09 21.81
C TRP A 280 -18.56 -17.68 21.30
N ARG A 281 -17.67 -18.67 21.22
CA ARG A 281 -16.29 -18.55 20.75
C ARG A 281 -16.02 -19.61 19.68
N LEU A 282 -15.54 -19.19 18.51
CA LEU A 282 -15.05 -20.10 17.49
C LEU A 282 -13.52 -20.17 17.60
N HIS A 283 -12.98 -21.39 17.71
CA HIS A 283 -11.55 -21.65 17.87
C HIS A 283 -10.96 -21.04 19.18
N GLY A 284 -9.63 -21.00 19.30
CA GLY A 284 -8.92 -20.42 20.43
C GLY A 284 -8.81 -21.35 21.63
N ALA A 285 -8.51 -20.77 22.80
CA ALA A 285 -8.22 -21.55 24.01
C ALA A 285 -9.43 -22.31 24.58
N ASN A 286 -10.65 -21.77 24.39
CA ASN A 286 -11.90 -22.30 24.96
C ASN A 286 -13.05 -22.20 23.92
N PRO A 287 -13.02 -23.00 22.84
CA PRO A 287 -14.02 -22.95 21.78
C PRO A 287 -15.37 -23.48 22.26
N SER A 288 -16.46 -22.85 21.81
CA SER A 288 -17.83 -23.31 22.06
C SER A 288 -18.28 -24.44 21.13
N PHE A 289 -17.49 -24.71 20.09
CA PHE A 289 -17.79 -25.67 19.03
C PHE A 289 -16.59 -26.59 18.77
N THR A 290 -16.88 -27.83 18.37
CA THR A 290 -15.85 -28.72 17.82
C THR A 290 -15.57 -28.32 16.38
N ASN A 291 -14.32 -27.95 16.07
CA ASN A 291 -13.92 -27.62 14.70
C ASN A 291 -13.70 -28.90 13.88
N ILE A 292 -14.26 -28.95 12.68
CA ILE A 292 -14.20 -30.08 11.77
C ILE A 292 -13.49 -29.64 10.49
N ASN A 293 -12.36 -30.29 10.19
CA ASN A 293 -11.55 -30.12 8.97
C ASN A 293 -10.92 -28.74 8.78
N PHE A 294 -10.75 -27.95 9.84
CA PHE A 294 -10.00 -26.68 9.77
C PHE A 294 -9.33 -26.32 11.09
N SER A 295 -8.32 -25.45 10.97
CA SER A 295 -7.80 -24.60 12.03
C SER A 295 -7.47 -23.24 11.42
N PHE A 296 -7.31 -22.22 12.25
CA PHE A 296 -6.81 -20.93 11.81
C PHE A 296 -6.01 -20.27 12.93
N SER A 297 -5.16 -19.31 12.57
CA SER A 297 -4.45 -18.51 13.56
C SER A 297 -4.14 -17.13 13.01
N GLN A 298 -4.12 -16.13 13.91
CA GLN A 298 -3.79 -14.75 13.55
C GLN A 298 -4.71 -14.18 12.46
N GLN A 299 -5.93 -14.71 12.39
CA GLN A 299 -6.93 -14.45 11.36
C GLN A 299 -7.43 -13.00 11.36
N HIS A 300 -7.91 -12.54 10.21
CA HIS A 300 -8.47 -11.20 9.99
C HIS A 300 -9.85 -11.29 9.33
N ASP A 301 -10.56 -10.15 9.37
CA ASP A 301 -11.78 -9.88 8.59
C ASP A 301 -12.87 -10.95 8.71
N ALA A 302 -13.24 -11.30 9.95
CA ALA A 302 -14.40 -12.16 10.18
C ALA A 302 -15.70 -11.39 9.86
N ARG A 303 -16.51 -11.93 8.95
CA ARG A 303 -17.77 -11.33 8.48
C ARG A 303 -18.92 -12.33 8.51
N TRP A 304 -20.13 -11.87 8.83
CA TRP A 304 -21.33 -12.67 8.68
C TRP A 304 -21.69 -12.81 7.19
N LEU A 305 -21.98 -14.04 6.77
CA LEU A 305 -22.59 -14.31 5.46
C LEU A 305 -24.07 -14.68 5.60
N GLY A 306 -24.47 -15.19 6.77
CA GLY A 306 -25.85 -15.48 7.09
C GLY A 306 -25.99 -16.09 8.49
N GLU A 307 -27.13 -15.89 9.13
CA GLU A 307 -27.42 -16.45 10.44
C GLU A 307 -28.91 -16.74 10.58
N ASN A 308 -29.23 -17.86 11.23
CA ASN A 308 -30.56 -18.21 11.69
C ASN A 308 -30.45 -18.88 13.08
N GLY A 309 -31.59 -19.26 13.68
CA GLY A 309 -31.60 -19.81 15.04
C GLY A 309 -30.83 -21.12 15.26
N THR A 310 -30.38 -21.79 14.19
CA THR A 310 -29.64 -23.06 14.26
C THR A 310 -28.25 -23.01 13.63
N HIS A 311 -28.03 -22.10 12.67
CA HIS A 311 -26.79 -22.05 11.91
C HIS A 311 -26.27 -20.63 11.74
N THR A 312 -24.95 -20.46 11.81
CA THR A 312 -24.23 -19.23 11.43
C THR A 312 -23.21 -19.56 10.35
N MET A 313 -23.23 -18.81 9.25
CA MET A 313 -22.23 -18.90 8.20
C MET A 313 -21.40 -17.62 8.20
N LEU A 314 -20.07 -17.76 8.21
CA LEU A 314 -19.13 -16.65 8.26
C LEU A 314 -17.97 -16.86 7.29
N SER A 315 -17.38 -15.75 6.84
CA SER A 315 -16.08 -15.74 6.16
C SER A 315 -14.99 -15.21 7.09
N LEU A 316 -13.74 -15.61 6.85
CA LEU A 316 -12.55 -15.02 7.46
C LEU A 316 -11.33 -15.17 6.54
N TYR A 317 -10.28 -14.39 6.80
CA TYR A 317 -8.95 -14.55 6.22
C TYR A 317 -8.02 -15.19 7.26
N ASN A 318 -7.52 -16.40 6.99
CA ASN A 318 -6.56 -17.10 7.83
C ASN A 318 -5.14 -16.74 7.40
N ASN A 319 -4.45 -15.94 8.22
CA ASN A 319 -3.04 -15.62 8.00
C ASN A 319 -2.14 -16.86 8.18
N GLY A 320 -2.35 -17.65 9.22
CA GLY A 320 -1.54 -18.85 9.48
C GLY A 320 -0.08 -18.58 9.88
N TYR A 321 0.29 -17.32 10.09
CA TYR A 321 1.65 -16.88 10.41
C TYR A 321 1.60 -15.54 11.16
N ASN A 322 2.54 -15.32 12.10
CA ASN A 322 2.67 -14.04 12.82
C ASN A 322 4.01 -13.33 12.60
N GLY A 323 4.86 -13.78 11.67
CA GLY A 323 6.23 -13.28 11.51
C GLY A 323 7.31 -14.13 12.20
N PHE A 324 6.91 -15.01 13.13
CA PHE A 324 7.83 -15.78 13.98
C PHE A 324 7.45 -17.26 14.04
N ASN A 325 6.16 -17.55 14.12
CA ASN A 325 5.57 -18.88 14.22
C ASN A 325 4.61 -19.10 13.06
N ARG A 326 4.87 -20.15 12.29
CA ARG A 326 4.05 -20.60 11.17
C ARG A 326 3.20 -21.78 11.59
N THR A 327 1.91 -21.71 11.35
CA THR A 327 0.93 -22.79 11.64
C THR A 327 0.36 -23.41 10.37
N HIS A 328 0.49 -22.71 9.23
CA HIS A 328 0.01 -23.15 7.91
C HIS A 328 1.07 -22.93 6.82
N ASP A 329 0.98 -23.68 5.73
CA ASP A 329 1.90 -23.53 4.60
C ASP A 329 1.62 -22.25 3.79
N PHE A 330 0.37 -21.84 3.70
CA PHE A 330 -0.08 -20.62 3.01
C PHE A 330 -1.24 -19.96 3.76
N SER A 331 -1.47 -18.67 3.51
CA SER A 331 -2.67 -17.98 3.99
C SER A 331 -3.88 -18.32 3.11
N SER A 332 -5.10 -18.27 3.63
CA SER A 332 -6.29 -18.61 2.85
C SER A 332 -7.55 -17.88 3.31
N GLY A 333 -8.50 -17.71 2.38
CA GLY A 333 -9.87 -17.31 2.71
C GLY A 333 -10.72 -18.52 3.06
N MET A 334 -11.52 -18.44 4.14
CA MET A 334 -12.32 -19.57 4.61
C MET A 334 -13.79 -19.21 4.73
N ILE A 335 -14.67 -20.13 4.35
CA ILE A 335 -16.10 -20.09 4.70
C ILE A 335 -16.37 -21.17 5.74
N ILE A 336 -16.90 -20.78 6.90
CA ILE A 336 -17.19 -21.67 8.01
C ILE A 336 -18.68 -21.66 8.31
N LEU A 337 -19.24 -22.86 8.47
CA LEU A 337 -20.60 -23.09 8.95
C LEU A 337 -20.58 -23.60 10.38
N ILE A 338 -21.23 -22.87 11.27
CA ILE A 338 -21.47 -23.24 12.66
C ILE A 338 -22.87 -23.83 12.77
N ASP A 339 -22.98 -25.02 13.35
CA ASP A 339 -24.23 -25.64 13.80
C ASP A 339 -24.33 -25.49 15.33
N HIS A 340 -25.29 -24.67 15.77
CA HIS A 340 -25.51 -24.36 17.18
C HIS A 340 -26.17 -25.49 17.96
N VAL A 341 -26.82 -26.43 17.26
CA VAL A 341 -27.50 -27.60 17.83
C VAL A 341 -26.49 -28.73 18.02
N ALA A 342 -25.74 -29.06 16.96
CA ALA A 342 -24.70 -30.10 17.01
C ALA A 342 -23.44 -29.66 17.76
N LYS A 343 -23.28 -28.35 18.02
CA LYS A 343 -22.07 -27.75 18.61
C LYS A 343 -20.80 -28.03 17.80
N THR A 344 -20.94 -27.93 16.48
CA THR A 344 -19.84 -28.15 15.53
C THR A 344 -19.65 -26.94 14.63
N ALA A 345 -18.42 -26.68 14.24
CA ALA A 345 -18.07 -25.76 13.16
C ALA A 345 -17.38 -26.55 12.06
N THR A 346 -17.74 -26.33 10.80
CA THR A 346 -17.18 -27.04 9.64
C THR A 346 -16.75 -26.03 8.59
N GLN A 347 -15.55 -26.20 8.03
CA GLN A 347 -15.14 -25.42 6.87
C GLN A 347 -15.84 -25.96 5.61
N LEU A 348 -16.55 -25.09 4.91
CA LEU A 348 -17.24 -25.41 3.66
C LEU A 348 -16.37 -25.19 2.43
N HIS A 349 -15.56 -24.12 2.45
CA HIS A 349 -14.69 -23.74 1.34
C HIS A 349 -13.38 -23.12 1.85
N ASP A 350 -12.34 -23.26 1.04
CA ASP A 350 -11.02 -22.65 1.20
C ASP A 350 -10.63 -21.97 -0.13
N TYR A 351 -10.03 -20.79 -0.04
CA TYR A 351 -9.56 -20.01 -1.19
C TYR A 351 -8.07 -19.70 -0.99
N GLY A 352 -7.22 -20.47 -1.67
CA GLY A 352 -5.76 -20.34 -1.61
C GLY A 352 -5.18 -19.37 -2.65
N PRO A 353 -3.91 -18.97 -2.49
CA PRO A 353 -3.22 -18.12 -3.46
C PRO A 353 -2.90 -18.92 -4.73
N ARG A 354 -2.52 -18.24 -5.83
CA ARG A 354 -2.37 -18.85 -7.16
C ARG A 354 -1.59 -20.18 -7.20
N ASN A 355 -0.53 -20.32 -6.40
CA ASN A 355 0.30 -21.54 -6.33
C ASN A 355 0.30 -22.19 -4.94
N ASN A 356 -0.58 -21.77 -4.02
CA ASN A 356 -0.60 -22.25 -2.63
C ASN A 356 0.75 -22.10 -1.89
N ASP A 357 1.51 -21.05 -2.19
CA ASP A 357 2.89 -20.84 -1.69
C ASP A 357 3.09 -19.48 -0.98
N MET A 358 2.04 -18.66 -0.87
CA MET A 358 2.11 -17.35 -0.25
C MET A 358 1.55 -17.36 1.17
N ILE A 359 2.29 -16.73 2.09
CA ILE A 359 1.87 -16.57 3.48
C ILE A 359 2.06 -15.13 3.94
N SER A 360 1.05 -14.60 4.61
CA SER A 360 0.99 -13.22 5.11
C SER A 360 1.05 -13.24 6.64
N SER A 361 1.97 -12.49 7.23
CA SER A 361 2.12 -12.42 8.69
C SER A 361 1.04 -11.58 9.36
N SER A 362 0.37 -10.69 8.62
CA SER A 362 -0.63 -9.78 9.15
C SER A 362 -1.59 -9.30 8.05
N GLN A 363 -2.71 -8.69 8.47
CA GLN A 363 -3.67 -8.02 7.61
C GLN A 363 -4.36 -8.99 6.63
N GLY A 364 -5.06 -8.44 5.64
CA GLY A 364 -5.77 -9.21 4.62
C GLY A 364 -7.26 -9.33 4.92
N ASN A 365 -8.00 -9.71 3.89
CA ASN A 365 -9.45 -9.84 3.96
C ASN A 365 -10.01 -10.78 2.89
N MET A 366 -11.25 -11.19 3.12
CA MET A 366 -12.05 -11.95 2.17
C MET A 366 -13.41 -11.26 2.01
N GLN A 367 -13.76 -10.89 0.78
CA GLN A 367 -15.06 -10.33 0.45
C GLN A 367 -15.82 -11.29 -0.46
N VAL A 368 -16.97 -11.79 0.01
CA VAL A 368 -17.91 -12.53 -0.84
C VAL A 368 -18.76 -11.52 -1.63
N LEU A 369 -18.72 -11.59 -2.95
CA LEU A 369 -19.42 -10.70 -3.86
C LEU A 369 -20.85 -11.18 -4.17
N ALA A 370 -21.69 -10.29 -4.71
CA ALA A 370 -23.11 -10.60 -4.99
C ALA A 370 -23.31 -11.77 -5.99
N ASN A 371 -22.35 -12.00 -6.89
CA ASN A 371 -22.33 -13.14 -7.81
C ASN A 371 -21.69 -14.41 -7.20
N GLN A 372 -21.45 -14.43 -5.89
CA GLN A 372 -20.79 -15.51 -5.13
C GLN A 372 -19.31 -15.71 -5.49
N HIS A 373 -18.71 -14.77 -6.22
CA HIS A 373 -17.25 -14.72 -6.35
C HIS A 373 -16.63 -14.29 -5.02
N VAL A 374 -15.35 -14.57 -4.86
CA VAL A 374 -14.58 -14.19 -3.69
C VAL A 374 -13.45 -13.27 -4.12
N PHE A 375 -13.42 -12.08 -3.55
CA PHE A 375 -12.35 -11.11 -3.73
C PHE A 375 -11.45 -11.11 -2.50
N MET A 376 -10.14 -11.23 -2.71
CA MET A 376 -9.15 -11.44 -1.67
C MET A 376 -8.13 -10.31 -1.67
N GLY A 377 -7.88 -9.75 -0.49
CA GLY A 377 -6.69 -8.95 -0.21
C GLY A 377 -5.71 -9.78 0.61
N TRP A 378 -4.48 -9.90 0.16
CA TRP A 378 -3.48 -10.79 0.76
C TRP A 378 -2.63 -10.13 1.86
N GLY A 379 -3.11 -9.01 2.43
CA GLY A 379 -2.54 -8.36 3.61
C GLY A 379 -1.16 -7.73 3.35
N ASN A 380 -0.20 -8.00 4.24
CA ASN A 380 1.14 -7.43 4.12
C ASN A 380 1.87 -7.84 2.83
N ASN A 381 1.41 -8.88 2.14
CA ASN A 381 1.72 -9.10 0.73
C ASN A 381 0.70 -8.30 -0.09
N ALA A 382 1.12 -7.24 -0.78
CA ALA A 382 0.24 -6.34 -1.54
C ALA A 382 -0.32 -6.95 -2.86
N TYR A 383 -0.72 -8.21 -2.78
CA TYR A 383 -1.41 -8.97 -3.82
C TYR A 383 -2.92 -8.91 -3.62
N ILE A 384 -3.63 -9.09 -4.71
CA ILE A 384 -5.09 -9.14 -4.80
C ILE A 384 -5.48 -10.29 -5.73
N SER A 385 -6.57 -10.99 -5.41
CA SER A 385 -7.16 -11.98 -6.32
C SER A 385 -8.68 -11.96 -6.34
N GLU A 386 -9.23 -12.49 -7.44
CA GLU A 386 -10.64 -12.83 -7.55
C GLU A 386 -10.77 -14.30 -7.91
N HIS A 387 -11.65 -15.00 -7.21
CA HIS A 387 -11.98 -16.39 -7.42
C HIS A 387 -13.47 -16.54 -7.75
N ASP A 388 -13.82 -17.52 -8.57
CA ASP A 388 -15.21 -17.89 -8.75
C ASP A 388 -15.77 -18.62 -7.51
N LYS A 389 -17.07 -18.94 -7.52
CA LYS A 389 -17.74 -19.63 -6.40
C LYS A 389 -17.21 -21.03 -6.09
N ASN A 390 -16.47 -21.66 -7.01
CA ASN A 390 -15.89 -22.99 -6.82
C ASN A 390 -14.45 -22.91 -6.31
N GLY A 391 -13.84 -21.70 -6.31
CA GLY A 391 -12.46 -21.45 -5.91
C GLY A 391 -11.50 -21.22 -7.08
N ASP A 392 -11.96 -21.28 -8.33
CA ASP A 392 -11.09 -21.12 -9.50
C ASP A 392 -10.58 -19.68 -9.60
N LEU A 393 -9.27 -19.53 -9.80
CA LEU A 393 -8.62 -18.22 -9.89
C LEU A 393 -8.98 -17.49 -11.21
N LEU A 394 -9.63 -16.33 -11.09
CA LEU A 394 -10.04 -15.49 -12.21
C LEU A 394 -9.13 -14.27 -12.40
N LEU A 395 -8.60 -13.69 -11.32
CA LEU A 395 -7.70 -12.54 -11.34
C LEU A 395 -6.57 -12.75 -10.32
N TRP A 396 -5.34 -12.39 -10.70
CA TRP A 396 -4.19 -12.29 -9.81
C TRP A 396 -3.36 -11.07 -10.19
N GLY A 397 -3.17 -10.16 -9.24
CA GLY A 397 -2.37 -8.96 -9.44
C GLY A 397 -1.72 -8.48 -8.14
N TYR A 398 -0.82 -7.52 -8.27
CA TYR A 398 -0.11 -6.94 -7.13
C TYR A 398 0.21 -5.47 -7.36
N ILE A 399 0.34 -4.71 -6.28
CA ILE A 399 0.85 -3.34 -6.29
C ILE A 399 2.38 -3.36 -6.21
N ASP A 400 2.91 -4.17 -5.30
CA ASP A 400 4.34 -4.30 -5.09
C ASP A 400 4.72 -5.73 -4.66
N LYS A 401 5.98 -6.09 -4.86
CA LYS A 401 6.57 -7.36 -4.41
C LYS A 401 7.60 -7.17 -3.30
N GLY A 402 7.83 -5.94 -2.87
CA GLY A 402 8.85 -5.54 -1.92
C GLY A 402 8.25 -5.03 -0.60
N SER A 403 8.32 -3.72 -0.41
CA SER A 403 8.04 -3.04 0.86
C SER A 403 6.63 -2.49 0.98
N ILE A 404 5.93 -2.20 -0.12
CA ILE A 404 4.58 -1.61 -0.03
C ILE A 404 3.60 -2.66 0.44
N MET A 405 2.79 -2.29 1.42
CA MET A 405 1.76 -3.15 2.00
C MET A 405 0.37 -2.61 1.69
N ASN A 406 -0.64 -3.49 1.71
CA ASN A 406 -2.04 -3.10 1.54
C ASN A 406 -2.92 -3.82 2.57
N TYR A 407 -3.51 -3.05 3.50
CA TYR A 407 -4.23 -3.61 4.64
C TYR A 407 -5.42 -4.49 4.27
N ARG A 408 -6.29 -4.00 3.38
CA ARG A 408 -7.43 -4.73 2.80
C ARG A 408 -7.61 -4.32 1.35
N ALA A 409 -8.12 -5.24 0.52
CA ALA A 409 -8.52 -4.98 -0.86
C ALA A 409 -10.00 -5.33 -1.03
N GLN A 410 -10.77 -4.45 -1.66
CA GLN A 410 -12.20 -4.67 -1.83
C GLN A 410 -12.66 -4.33 -3.24
N LYS A 411 -13.83 -4.86 -3.63
CA LYS A 411 -14.41 -4.67 -4.95
C LYS A 411 -15.85 -4.18 -4.87
N PHE A 412 -16.12 -3.06 -5.53
CA PHE A 412 -17.43 -2.42 -5.55
C PHE A 412 -17.72 -1.76 -6.90
N GLN A 413 -18.99 -1.60 -7.22
CA GLN A 413 -19.39 -0.64 -8.25
C GLN A 413 -19.31 0.78 -7.69
N TRP A 414 -18.92 1.75 -8.52
CA TRP A 414 -18.78 3.14 -8.11
C TRP A 414 -19.00 4.07 -9.30
N GLU A 415 -19.76 5.14 -9.08
CA GLU A 415 -19.93 6.22 -10.04
C GLU A 415 -19.32 7.50 -9.45
N GLY A 416 -18.08 7.80 -9.83
CA GLY A 416 -17.41 9.06 -9.46
C GLY A 416 -17.75 10.20 -10.43
N ASN A 417 -18.04 11.37 -9.86
CA ASN A 417 -18.37 12.63 -10.51
C ASN A 417 -17.53 13.79 -9.93
N PRO A 418 -16.21 13.81 -10.21
CA PRO A 418 -15.28 14.78 -9.65
C PRO A 418 -15.66 16.23 -10.00
N THR A 419 -15.39 17.16 -9.10
CA THR A 419 -15.66 18.61 -9.27
C THR A 419 -14.62 19.34 -10.10
N ASP A 420 -13.44 18.76 -10.27
CA ASP A 420 -12.41 19.30 -11.16
C ASP A 420 -12.80 19.06 -12.64
N VAL A 421 -12.10 19.71 -13.56
CA VAL A 421 -12.28 19.53 -15.01
C VAL A 421 -11.26 18.53 -15.57
N PRO A 422 -11.49 17.97 -16.78
CA PRO A 422 -10.47 17.19 -17.46
C PRO A 422 -9.12 17.91 -17.51
N ALA A 423 -8.08 17.21 -17.08
CA ALA A 423 -6.71 17.69 -17.17
C ALA A 423 -6.19 17.43 -18.58
N LEU A 424 -5.58 18.44 -19.20
CA LEU A 424 -5.07 18.38 -20.56
C LEU A 424 -3.66 18.98 -20.59
N TRP A 425 -2.76 18.23 -21.22
CA TRP A 425 -1.46 18.72 -21.68
C TRP A 425 -1.36 18.48 -23.19
N THR A 426 -0.95 19.49 -23.95
CA THR A 426 -0.70 19.35 -25.38
C THR A 426 0.71 19.80 -25.74
N TYR A 427 1.30 19.11 -26.71
CA TYR A 427 2.68 19.22 -27.13
C TYR A 427 2.78 19.25 -28.65
N ALA A 428 3.64 20.11 -29.20
CA ALA A 428 4.10 20.03 -30.58
C ALA A 428 5.61 20.26 -30.62
N GLN A 429 6.32 19.58 -31.53
CA GLN A 429 7.78 19.72 -31.62
C GLN A 429 8.19 21.10 -32.16
N SER A 430 7.42 21.66 -33.08
CA SER A 430 7.63 23.00 -33.64
C SER A 430 6.29 23.68 -33.93
N THR A 431 6.37 24.96 -34.31
CA THR A 431 5.21 25.77 -34.73
C THR A 431 4.89 25.63 -36.22
N ASP A 432 5.61 24.79 -36.96
CA ASP A 432 5.30 24.49 -38.36
C ASP A 432 3.88 23.92 -38.45
N HIS A 433 3.09 24.40 -39.40
CA HIS A 433 1.72 23.92 -39.62
C HIS A 433 1.62 22.41 -39.85
N LEU A 434 2.70 21.78 -40.32
CA LEU A 434 2.81 20.32 -40.52
C LEU A 434 3.39 19.58 -39.31
N SER A 435 3.73 20.29 -38.22
CA SER A 435 4.16 19.67 -36.97
C SER A 435 2.97 19.01 -36.28
N SER A 436 3.15 17.77 -35.84
CA SER A 436 2.11 17.04 -35.11
C SER A 436 1.81 17.71 -33.77
N THR A 437 0.52 17.84 -33.43
CA THR A 437 0.07 18.18 -32.07
C THR A 437 -0.36 16.90 -31.36
N THR A 438 0.26 16.61 -30.23
CA THR A 438 -0.08 15.48 -29.35
C THR A 438 -0.80 15.98 -28.10
N PHE A 439 -1.87 15.30 -27.73
CA PHE A 439 -2.75 15.56 -26.62
C PHE A 439 -2.61 14.43 -25.61
N TYR A 440 -2.61 14.78 -24.33
CA TYR A 440 -2.71 13.85 -23.22
C TYR A 440 -3.81 14.35 -22.31
N VAL A 441 -4.87 13.55 -22.17
CA VAL A 441 -6.05 13.92 -21.37
C VAL A 441 -6.36 12.86 -20.31
N SER A 442 -6.66 13.30 -19.09
CA SER A 442 -7.13 12.44 -18.00
C SER A 442 -8.17 13.17 -17.15
N TRP A 443 -8.94 12.44 -16.35
CA TRP A 443 -9.86 13.04 -15.38
C TRP A 443 -9.99 12.17 -14.13
N ASN A 444 -9.30 12.60 -13.07
CA ASN A 444 -9.15 11.84 -11.83
C ASN A 444 -10.51 11.54 -11.17
N GLY A 445 -10.92 10.28 -11.20
CA GLY A 445 -12.17 9.79 -10.61
C GLY A 445 -13.42 9.90 -11.49
N ALA A 446 -13.33 10.41 -12.72
CA ALA A 446 -14.48 10.45 -13.60
C ALA A 446 -14.73 9.05 -14.22
N THR A 447 -15.78 8.38 -13.76
CA THR A 447 -16.07 6.97 -14.14
C THR A 447 -16.96 6.83 -15.37
N ARG A 448 -17.72 7.89 -15.70
CA ARG A 448 -18.67 7.89 -16.83
C ARG A 448 -18.06 8.19 -18.19
N VAL A 449 -16.82 8.68 -18.24
CA VAL A 449 -16.17 9.03 -19.51
C VAL A 449 -15.95 7.78 -20.35
N LYS A 450 -16.53 7.75 -21.54
CA LYS A 450 -16.35 6.68 -22.54
C LYS A 450 -15.54 7.15 -23.74
N TYR A 451 -15.71 8.41 -24.12
CA TYR A 451 -15.00 9.01 -25.26
C TYR A 451 -14.40 10.36 -24.89
N TRP A 452 -13.36 10.74 -25.63
CA TRP A 452 -12.76 12.06 -25.64
C TRP A 452 -12.95 12.69 -27.00
N ARG A 453 -13.45 13.92 -27.04
CA ARG A 453 -13.43 14.77 -28.25
C ARG A 453 -12.30 15.77 -28.14
N PHE A 454 -11.44 15.82 -29.14
CA PHE A 454 -10.28 16.72 -29.16
C PHE A 454 -10.53 17.89 -30.10
N TYR A 455 -10.22 19.11 -29.65
CA TYR A 455 -10.45 20.32 -30.42
C TYR A 455 -9.17 21.14 -30.57
N GLY A 456 -9.01 21.78 -31.73
CA GLY A 456 -7.89 22.64 -32.06
C GLY A 456 -8.29 23.95 -32.71
N ALA A 457 -7.57 25.02 -32.39
CA ALA A 457 -7.72 26.35 -32.96
C ALA A 457 -6.33 27.00 -33.16
N VAL A 458 -6.29 27.96 -34.10
CA VAL A 458 -5.12 28.82 -34.29
C VAL A 458 -5.15 29.98 -33.27
N ASN A 459 -6.32 30.48 -32.90
CA ASN A 459 -6.48 31.59 -31.96
C ASN A 459 -7.21 31.16 -30.68
N SER A 460 -6.94 31.87 -29.58
CA SER A 460 -7.49 31.61 -28.24
C SER A 460 -9.01 31.70 -28.19
N THR A 461 -9.58 32.58 -29.01
CA THR A 461 -11.01 32.85 -29.16
C THR A 461 -11.70 31.92 -30.15
N GLY A 462 -10.95 31.05 -30.83
CA GLY A 462 -11.46 30.13 -31.83
C GLY A 462 -11.47 30.70 -33.26
N PRO A 463 -12.24 30.10 -34.19
CA PRO A 463 -13.09 28.91 -33.98
C PRO A 463 -12.26 27.67 -33.64
N TYR A 464 -12.77 26.86 -32.71
CA TYR A 464 -12.20 25.54 -32.39
C TYR A 464 -12.87 24.47 -33.23
N ASN A 465 -12.07 23.72 -33.98
CA ASN A 465 -12.55 22.64 -34.83
C ASN A 465 -12.42 21.32 -34.08
N LEU A 466 -13.44 20.46 -34.20
CA LEU A 466 -13.34 19.06 -33.76
C LEU A 466 -12.30 18.36 -34.63
N LEU A 467 -11.28 17.82 -33.98
CA LEU A 467 -10.19 17.10 -34.64
C LEU A 467 -10.51 15.61 -34.73
N ASP A 468 -10.96 15.03 -33.63
CA ASP A 468 -11.34 13.61 -33.55
C ASP A 468 -12.17 13.30 -32.30
N GLU A 469 -12.83 12.14 -32.31
CA GLU A 469 -13.47 11.50 -31.16
C GLU A 469 -12.90 10.09 -30.97
N MET A 470 -12.28 9.83 -29.82
CA MET A 470 -11.63 8.54 -29.53
C MET A 470 -12.15 7.90 -28.24
N PRO A 471 -12.19 6.56 -28.15
CA PRO A 471 -12.49 5.87 -26.91
C PRO A 471 -11.44 6.18 -25.85
N ARG A 472 -11.87 6.30 -24.59
CA ARG A 472 -10.95 6.43 -23.45
C ARG A 472 -10.10 5.17 -23.33
N THR A 473 -8.79 5.35 -23.19
CA THR A 473 -7.82 4.28 -22.89
C THR A 473 -7.19 4.52 -21.52
N GLY A 474 -7.39 3.61 -20.57
CA GLY A 474 -6.82 3.71 -19.22
C GLY A 474 -7.16 5.01 -18.48
N PHE A 475 -6.21 5.50 -17.68
CA PHE A 475 -6.34 6.77 -16.95
C PHE A 475 -6.09 7.99 -17.86
N GLU A 476 -5.00 7.96 -18.64
CA GLU A 476 -4.59 9.01 -19.56
C GLU A 476 -4.71 8.51 -21.01
N THR A 477 -5.46 9.25 -21.83
CA THR A 477 -5.65 8.94 -23.25
C THR A 477 -4.78 9.87 -24.09
N PRO A 478 -3.79 9.32 -24.84
CA PRO A 478 -3.02 10.09 -25.81
C PRO A 478 -3.72 10.16 -27.17
N TYR A 479 -3.60 11.28 -27.87
CA TYR A 479 -4.07 11.47 -29.25
C TYR A 479 -3.12 12.39 -30.01
N SER A 480 -2.79 12.08 -31.27
CA SER A 480 -1.93 12.92 -32.11
C SER A 480 -2.62 13.27 -33.44
N THR A 481 -2.50 14.52 -33.86
CA THR A 481 -2.98 15.02 -35.16
C THR A 481 -1.80 15.56 -35.97
N PRO A 482 -1.75 15.40 -37.31
CA PRO A 482 -0.59 15.78 -38.14
C PRO A 482 -0.42 17.29 -38.33
N HIS A 483 -1.21 18.12 -37.67
CA HIS A 483 -1.17 19.57 -37.82
C HIS A 483 -0.95 20.29 -36.49
N PHE A 484 -0.31 21.45 -36.57
CA PHE A 484 -0.07 22.30 -35.42
C PHE A 484 -1.35 23.07 -35.05
N TYR A 485 -1.76 22.93 -33.80
CA TYR A 485 -2.84 23.72 -33.20
C TYR A 485 -2.30 24.44 -31.97
N GLN A 486 -2.24 25.77 -32.05
CA GLN A 486 -1.72 26.62 -30.98
C GLN A 486 -2.59 26.55 -29.72
N TRP A 487 -3.91 26.41 -29.90
CA TRP A 487 -4.89 26.35 -28.83
C TRP A 487 -5.73 25.09 -28.91
N THR A 488 -5.91 24.44 -27.76
CA THR A 488 -6.52 23.12 -27.69
C THR A 488 -7.46 23.00 -26.49
N TYR A 489 -8.45 22.11 -26.59
CA TYR A 489 -9.18 21.59 -25.43
C TYR A 489 -9.71 20.18 -25.72
N ALA A 490 -10.16 19.49 -24.67
CA ALA A 490 -10.83 18.20 -24.79
C ALA A 490 -12.18 18.21 -24.07
N GLU A 491 -13.15 17.47 -24.61
CA GLU A 491 -14.43 17.18 -23.94
C GLU A 491 -14.50 15.73 -23.53
N ALA A 492 -14.92 15.48 -22.30
CA ALA A 492 -15.27 14.17 -21.78
C ALA A 492 -16.71 13.85 -22.16
N VAL A 493 -16.94 12.68 -22.76
CA VAL A 493 -18.25 12.29 -23.29
C VAL A 493 -18.66 10.93 -22.73
N ASP A 494 -19.92 10.77 -22.33
CA ASP A 494 -20.48 9.48 -21.90
C ASP A 494 -20.91 8.59 -23.08
N LEU A 495 -21.48 7.42 -22.76
CA LEU A 495 -21.88 6.43 -23.76
C LEU A 495 -23.00 6.94 -24.68
N GLU A 496 -23.84 7.84 -24.18
CA GLU A 496 -24.98 8.42 -24.88
C GLU A 496 -24.58 9.65 -25.72
N GLY A 497 -23.31 10.04 -25.72
CA GLY A 497 -22.80 11.19 -26.47
C GLY A 497 -22.96 12.54 -25.75
N LYS A 498 -23.35 12.54 -24.47
CA LYS A 498 -23.49 13.76 -23.65
C LYS A 498 -22.12 14.20 -23.15
N VAL A 499 -21.84 15.51 -23.28
CA VAL A 499 -20.65 16.13 -22.69
C VAL A 499 -20.80 16.19 -21.17
N LEU A 500 -19.87 15.55 -20.47
CA LEU A 500 -19.79 15.52 -19.00
C LEU A 500 -18.96 16.68 -18.46
N GLY A 501 -17.91 17.07 -19.18
CA GLY A 501 -16.99 18.13 -18.78
C GLY A 501 -16.06 18.52 -19.91
N LYS A 502 -15.47 19.70 -19.79
CA LYS A 502 -14.55 20.28 -20.77
C LYS A 502 -13.28 20.73 -20.06
N SER A 503 -12.11 20.39 -20.61
CA SER A 503 -10.83 20.88 -20.11
C SER A 503 -10.77 22.41 -20.22
N ARG A 504 -9.83 23.04 -19.51
CA ARG A 504 -9.46 24.43 -19.85
C ARG A 504 -8.93 24.48 -21.27
N ASN A 505 -9.07 25.63 -21.94
CA ASN A 505 -8.31 25.90 -23.15
C ASN A 505 -6.82 25.90 -22.78
N LYS A 506 -6.02 25.15 -23.50
CA LYS A 506 -4.60 24.98 -23.29
C LYS A 506 -3.84 25.55 -24.48
N PHE A 507 -2.76 26.25 -24.16
CA PHE A 507 -1.75 26.58 -25.14
C PHE A 507 -0.87 25.35 -25.36
N THR A 508 -0.63 24.99 -26.60
CA THR A 508 0.23 23.85 -26.95
C THR A 508 1.68 24.17 -26.64
N PHE A 509 2.28 23.39 -25.74
CA PHE A 509 3.69 23.55 -25.43
C PHE A 509 4.54 23.23 -26.66
N THR A 510 5.40 24.17 -27.04
CA THR A 510 6.38 23.99 -28.11
C THR A 510 7.77 24.25 -27.52
N PRO A 511 8.68 23.27 -27.55
CA PRO A 511 10.01 23.44 -26.98
C PRO A 511 10.83 24.48 -27.75
N SER A 512 11.81 25.10 -27.08
CA SER A 512 12.81 25.96 -27.73
C SER A 512 13.64 25.17 -28.74
N LEU A 513 14.29 25.84 -29.70
CA LEU A 513 15.24 25.18 -30.63
C LEU A 513 16.31 24.36 -29.89
N GLU A 514 16.74 24.83 -28.71
CA GLU A 514 17.71 24.13 -27.88
C GLU A 514 17.15 22.84 -27.26
N LEU A 515 15.88 22.85 -26.83
CA LEU A 515 15.24 21.65 -26.26
C LEU A 515 14.74 20.70 -27.35
N GLN A 516 14.36 21.22 -28.53
CA GLN A 516 13.79 20.46 -29.65
C GLN A 516 14.63 19.26 -30.07
N ILE A 517 15.96 19.38 -30.03
CA ILE A 517 16.88 18.28 -30.40
C ILE A 517 16.80 17.08 -29.46
N TYR A 518 16.21 17.24 -28.27
CA TYR A 518 15.99 16.20 -27.27
C TYR A 518 14.53 15.72 -27.18
N CYS A 519 13.68 16.18 -28.10
CA CYS A 519 12.26 15.83 -28.12
C CYS A 519 11.87 15.09 -29.40
N ASN A 520 10.78 14.33 -29.32
CA ASN A 520 10.15 13.66 -30.45
C ASN A 520 8.75 14.25 -30.71
N SER A 521 7.96 13.66 -31.63
CA SER A 521 6.63 14.17 -31.99
C SER A 521 5.56 14.07 -30.88
N THR A 522 5.84 13.34 -29.80
CA THR A 522 4.92 13.08 -28.69
C THR A 522 5.32 13.79 -27.40
N GLY A 523 6.58 14.22 -27.27
CA GLY A 523 7.04 14.97 -26.10
C GLY A 523 8.56 14.97 -25.96
N CYS A 524 8.99 15.43 -24.80
CA CYS A 524 10.39 15.39 -24.36
C CYS A 524 10.52 14.46 -23.15
N ASP A 525 11.63 13.74 -23.06
CA ASP A 525 11.96 12.92 -21.89
C ASP A 525 12.44 13.79 -20.73
N ASN A 526 12.43 13.24 -19.51
CA ASN A 526 12.91 13.94 -18.33
C ASN A 526 14.42 14.22 -18.45
N ALA A 527 14.82 15.43 -18.06
CA ALA A 527 16.24 15.79 -18.02
C ALA A 527 16.98 14.93 -16.99
N ALA A 528 18.11 14.34 -17.38
CA ALA A 528 18.93 13.49 -16.50
C ALA A 528 19.85 14.28 -15.56
N ALA A 529 20.21 15.52 -15.93
CA ALA A 529 21.09 16.40 -15.17
C ALA A 529 20.92 17.86 -15.62
N TYR A 530 21.55 18.79 -14.91
CA TYR A 530 21.74 20.15 -15.40
C TYR A 530 22.74 20.18 -16.56
N GLY A 531 22.60 21.18 -17.45
CA GLY A 531 23.52 21.42 -18.57
C GLY A 531 23.51 20.34 -19.65
N ARG A 532 24.46 20.45 -20.59
CA ARG A 532 24.66 19.49 -21.68
C ARG A 532 25.67 18.41 -21.28
N PRO A 533 25.60 17.21 -21.88
CA PRO A 533 26.65 16.22 -21.72
C PRO A 533 28.03 16.78 -22.10
N GLY A 534 28.95 16.81 -21.14
CA GLY A 534 30.32 17.31 -21.34
C GLY A 534 30.57 18.75 -20.90
N ASP A 535 29.56 19.46 -20.42
CA ASP A 535 29.75 20.78 -19.80
C ASP A 535 30.64 20.65 -18.54
N SER A 536 31.54 21.61 -18.35
CA SER A 536 32.35 21.69 -17.14
C SER A 536 31.51 22.28 -16.01
N GLU A 537 31.19 21.45 -15.00
CA GLU A 537 30.42 21.83 -13.81
C GLU A 537 29.03 22.41 -14.10
N PRO A 538 28.14 21.65 -14.79
CA PRO A 538 26.80 22.15 -15.05
C PRO A 538 26.03 22.28 -13.74
N ALA A 539 25.48 23.46 -13.50
CA ALA A 539 24.74 23.79 -12.29
C ALA A 539 23.45 24.54 -12.62
N ALA A 540 22.47 24.45 -11.71
CA ALA A 540 21.28 25.27 -11.79
C ALA A 540 21.65 26.76 -11.67
N TYR A 541 21.08 27.59 -12.56
CA TYR A 541 21.20 29.04 -12.48
C TYR A 541 19.86 29.69 -12.80
N ILE A 542 19.63 30.89 -12.27
CA ILE A 542 18.46 31.70 -12.60
C ILE A 542 18.83 32.59 -13.79
N PRO A 543 18.11 32.52 -14.93
CA PRO A 543 18.39 33.40 -16.06
C PRO A 543 18.17 34.88 -15.69
N PRO A 544 18.84 35.83 -16.38
CA PRO A 544 18.67 37.25 -16.09
C PRO A 544 17.22 37.70 -16.27
N THR A 545 16.83 38.73 -15.51
CA THR A 545 15.48 39.33 -15.60
C THR A 545 15.26 39.96 -16.98
N GLY A 546 14.02 39.96 -17.45
CA GLY A 546 13.65 40.51 -18.77
C GLY A 546 13.61 39.49 -19.90
N ILE A 547 13.96 38.22 -19.65
CA ILE A 547 13.69 37.12 -20.58
C ILE A 547 12.26 36.63 -20.34
N ASN A 548 11.43 36.66 -21.38
CA ASN A 548 10.10 36.05 -21.33
C ASN A 548 10.25 34.53 -21.44
N THR A 549 10.17 33.84 -20.30
CA THR A 549 10.33 32.37 -20.20
C THR A 549 8.99 31.66 -20.04
N VAL A 550 7.90 32.42 -19.95
CA VAL A 550 6.55 31.88 -19.88
C VAL A 550 5.88 32.03 -21.24
N PRO A 551 5.16 31.02 -21.74
CA PRO A 551 4.24 31.18 -22.87
C PRO A 551 3.03 32.01 -22.42
N TRP A 552 3.28 33.26 -22.01
CA TRP A 552 2.27 34.25 -21.73
C TRP A 552 1.90 34.93 -23.04
N ILE A 553 0.61 34.99 -23.29
CA ILE A 553 0.04 35.63 -24.45
C ILE A 553 -0.26 37.05 -24.04
N ASP A 554 0.42 37.98 -24.71
CA ASP A 554 0.13 39.39 -24.59
C ASP A 554 -1.33 39.62 -25.01
N PRO A 555 -2.21 40.12 -24.13
CA PRO A 555 -3.59 40.44 -24.48
C PRO A 555 -3.68 41.43 -25.64
N ASP A 556 -2.67 42.28 -25.80
CA ASP A 556 -2.62 43.30 -26.85
C ASP A 556 -1.98 42.76 -28.15
N HIS A 557 -1.19 41.68 -28.07
CA HIS A 557 -0.48 41.04 -29.19
C HIS A 557 -0.58 39.50 -29.17
N PRO A 558 -1.79 38.92 -29.29
CA PRO A 558 -2.00 37.48 -29.15
C PRO A 558 -1.38 36.63 -30.27
N GLU A 559 -1.07 37.25 -31.41
CA GLU A 559 -0.34 36.67 -32.55
C GLU A 559 1.18 36.63 -32.37
N ALA A 560 1.74 37.30 -31.35
CA ALA A 560 3.16 37.23 -31.03
C ALA A 560 3.47 35.85 -30.41
N HIS A 561 3.61 34.85 -31.28
CA HIS A 561 4.04 33.53 -30.88
C HIS A 561 5.42 33.63 -30.22
N PHE A 562 5.58 32.93 -29.11
CA PHE A 562 6.82 32.77 -28.37
C PHE A 562 8.02 32.54 -29.32
N ASP A 563 8.86 33.56 -29.45
CA ASP A 563 10.22 33.52 -29.95
C ASP A 563 11.08 33.92 -28.75
N TRP A 564 12.13 33.17 -28.44
CA TRP A 564 13.13 33.47 -27.41
C TRP A 564 13.94 34.77 -27.72
N GLY A 565 13.39 35.69 -28.51
CA GLY A 565 14.04 36.91 -28.94
C GLY A 565 15.13 36.68 -29.99
N ALA A 566 14.91 35.81 -30.98
CA ALA A 566 15.84 35.60 -32.08
C ALA A 566 15.76 36.72 -33.14
N ASN A 567 16.01 37.97 -32.74
CA ASN A 567 16.43 38.98 -33.70
C ASN A 567 17.92 38.79 -34.02
N GLY A 568 18.18 37.95 -35.03
CA GLY A 568 19.48 37.83 -35.69
C GLY A 568 20.31 36.63 -35.23
N ALA A 569 20.33 35.59 -36.06
CA ALA A 569 21.40 34.61 -36.01
C ALA A 569 22.74 35.31 -36.35
N PRO A 570 23.81 35.18 -35.53
CA PRO A 570 25.14 35.45 -36.03
C PRO A 570 25.59 34.21 -36.81
N ASP A 571 25.95 34.41 -38.08
CA ASP A 571 26.53 33.42 -39.01
C ASP A 571 27.82 32.72 -38.50
N SER A 572 28.26 32.94 -37.25
CA SER A 572 29.52 32.44 -36.70
C SER A 572 29.43 31.11 -35.94
N ALA A 573 28.22 30.59 -35.67
CA ALA A 573 28.06 29.36 -34.89
C ALA A 573 28.39 28.08 -35.68
N LEU A 574 28.21 28.08 -37.01
CA LEU A 574 28.41 26.90 -37.84
C LEU A 574 29.89 26.63 -38.19
N GLU A 575 30.72 27.68 -38.33
CA GLU A 575 32.17 27.50 -38.54
C GLU A 575 32.91 27.07 -37.27
N THR A 576 32.43 27.51 -36.10
CA THR A 576 33.04 27.17 -34.80
C THR A 576 32.79 25.69 -34.43
N ALA A 577 31.65 25.13 -34.83
CA ALA A 577 31.31 23.71 -34.60
C ALA A 577 32.16 22.75 -35.46
N SER A 578 32.52 23.14 -36.69
CA SER A 578 33.38 22.35 -37.59
C SER A 578 34.83 22.29 -37.12
N GLY A 579 35.35 23.41 -36.58
CA GLY A 579 36.70 23.48 -35.98
C GLY A 579 36.84 22.63 -34.70
N ALA A 580 35.83 22.68 -33.82
CA ALA A 580 35.83 21.91 -32.57
C ALA A 580 35.73 20.39 -32.79
N LEU A 581 35.03 19.94 -33.84
CA LEU A 581 34.92 18.52 -34.18
C LEU A 581 36.25 17.92 -34.65
N LYS A 582 37.07 18.71 -35.36
CA LYS A 582 38.40 18.28 -35.85
C LYS A 582 39.43 18.17 -34.72
N ASP A 583 39.37 19.06 -33.74
CA ASP A 583 40.25 19.06 -32.56
C ASP A 583 39.87 17.96 -31.54
N ALA A 584 38.57 17.67 -31.40
CA ALA A 584 38.09 16.57 -30.57
C ALA A 584 38.51 15.20 -31.14
N TYR A 585 38.50 15.03 -32.46
CA TYR A 585 38.90 13.76 -33.10
C TYR A 585 40.41 13.47 -32.97
N GLN A 586 41.26 14.50 -32.90
CA GLN A 586 42.70 14.32 -32.67
C GLN A 586 43.07 14.06 -31.20
N ARG A 587 42.26 14.53 -30.22
CA ARG A 587 42.53 14.32 -28.78
C ARG A 587 42.06 12.97 -28.22
N VAL A 588 41.29 12.19 -28.97
CA VAL A 588 40.66 10.93 -28.52
C VAL A 588 41.43 9.67 -28.97
N GLY A 589 42.57 9.82 -29.66
CA GLY A 589 43.41 8.71 -30.15
C GLY A 589 43.97 7.75 -29.09
N TRP A 590 43.85 8.07 -27.79
CA TRP A 590 44.29 7.23 -26.66
C TRP A 590 43.15 6.49 -25.93
N VAL A 591 41.88 6.76 -26.27
CA VAL A 591 40.72 6.17 -25.58
C VAL A 591 40.47 4.71 -26.01
N ILE A 592 40.80 4.37 -27.26
CA ILE A 592 40.63 3.02 -27.82
C ILE A 592 41.55 1.98 -27.13
N PRO A 593 42.84 2.26 -26.86
CA PRO A 593 43.69 1.36 -26.05
C PRO A 593 43.20 1.17 -24.60
N VAL A 594 42.69 2.22 -23.95
CA VAL A 594 42.27 2.17 -22.54
C VAL A 594 40.98 1.36 -22.36
N LEU A 595 40.00 1.53 -23.25
CA LEU A 595 38.79 0.69 -23.27
C LEU A 595 39.13 -0.77 -23.55
N GLY A 596 40.10 -1.05 -24.43
CA GLY A 596 40.60 -2.40 -24.67
C GLY A 596 41.17 -3.05 -23.41
N VAL A 597 41.97 -2.33 -22.61
CA VAL A 597 42.52 -2.84 -21.35
C VAL A 597 41.43 -3.10 -20.31
N ILE A 598 40.45 -2.20 -20.18
CA ILE A 598 39.34 -2.36 -19.22
C ILE A 598 38.46 -3.57 -19.55
N VAL A 599 38.11 -3.75 -20.82
CA VAL A 599 37.33 -4.91 -21.29
C VAL A 599 38.11 -6.22 -21.06
N THR A 600 39.44 -6.20 -21.28
CA THR A 600 40.29 -7.37 -21.05
C THR A 600 40.37 -7.74 -19.57
N ILE A 601 40.48 -6.75 -18.68
CA ILE A 601 40.48 -6.97 -17.22
C ILE A 601 39.12 -7.50 -16.75
N ALA A 602 38.01 -6.94 -17.24
CA ALA A 602 36.67 -7.40 -16.91
C ALA A 602 36.43 -8.85 -17.39
N ALA A 603 36.86 -9.18 -18.61
CA ALA A 603 36.80 -10.54 -19.14
C ALA A 603 37.65 -11.51 -18.31
N MET A 604 38.88 -11.14 -17.95
CA MET A 604 39.72 -11.96 -17.06
C MET A 604 39.09 -12.16 -15.68
N TYR A 605 38.46 -11.13 -15.11
CA TYR A 605 37.76 -11.24 -13.83
C TYR A 605 36.58 -12.22 -13.90
N VAL A 606 35.78 -12.15 -14.96
CA VAL A 606 34.65 -13.06 -15.18
C VAL A 606 35.14 -14.50 -15.37
N VAL A 607 36.20 -14.71 -16.17
CA VAL A 607 36.80 -16.04 -16.36
C VAL A 607 37.35 -16.61 -15.05
N VAL A 608 38.05 -15.80 -14.23
CA VAL A 608 38.54 -16.23 -12.91
C VAL A 608 37.38 -16.55 -11.97
N ARG A 609 36.27 -15.80 -12.03
CA ARG A 609 35.09 -16.06 -11.19
C ARG A 609 34.37 -17.34 -11.60
N ILE A 610 34.23 -17.60 -12.90
CA ILE A 610 33.66 -18.84 -13.43
C ILE A 610 34.57 -20.04 -13.08
N TYR A 611 35.89 -19.90 -13.25
CA TYR A 611 36.86 -20.94 -12.88
C TYR A 611 36.85 -21.24 -11.36
N ARG A 612 36.76 -20.21 -10.51
CA ARG A 612 36.61 -20.39 -9.05
C ARG A 612 35.29 -21.06 -8.68
N ARG A 613 34.20 -20.78 -9.41
CA ARG A 613 32.88 -21.39 -9.19
C ARG A 613 32.87 -22.86 -9.65
N TYR A 614 33.50 -23.16 -10.78
CA TYR A 614 33.71 -24.53 -11.28
C TYR A 614 34.57 -25.36 -10.32
N LYS A 615 35.68 -24.79 -9.81
CA LYS A 615 36.54 -25.46 -8.80
C LYS A 615 35.85 -25.64 -7.44
N ARG A 616 34.88 -24.79 -7.09
CA ARG A 616 34.03 -24.97 -5.90
C ARG A 616 33.02 -26.10 -6.09
N HIS A 617 32.46 -26.23 -7.30
CA HIS A 617 31.55 -27.33 -7.65
C HIS A 617 32.26 -28.69 -7.67
N GLN A 618 33.47 -28.78 -8.22
CA GLN A 618 34.26 -30.03 -8.15
C GLN A 618 34.66 -30.42 -6.72
N ARG A 619 34.81 -29.46 -5.80
CA ARG A 619 35.05 -29.75 -4.37
C ARG A 619 33.78 -30.15 -3.60
N GLN A 620 32.59 -29.87 -4.14
CA GLN A 620 31.32 -30.27 -3.54
C GLN A 620 30.85 -31.65 -4.02
N GLU A 621 31.25 -32.11 -5.21
CA GLU A 621 30.97 -33.47 -5.70
C GLU A 621 31.91 -34.54 -5.13
N GLU A 622 33.03 -34.16 -4.51
CA GLU A 622 33.98 -35.09 -3.87
C GLU A 622 33.67 -35.37 -2.38
N PHE A 623 32.55 -34.84 -1.84
CA PHE A 623 32.20 -34.95 -0.41
C PHE A 623 30.83 -35.59 -0.12
N SER A 624 30.20 -36.23 -1.10
CA SER A 624 28.98 -37.03 -0.90
C SER A 624 29.32 -38.53 -0.85
N GLU A 625 29.05 -39.11 0.34
CA GLU A 625 28.97 -40.54 0.74
C GLU A 625 30.16 -41.21 1.48
N PRO A 626 29.92 -42.15 2.43
CA PRO A 626 29.55 -41.83 3.81
C PRO A 626 30.40 -42.61 4.86
N LEU A 627 30.07 -42.44 6.15
CA LEU A 627 30.22 -43.41 7.26
C LEU A 627 31.26 -43.13 8.38
N HIS A 628 30.71 -43.08 9.61
CA HIS A 628 31.26 -43.45 10.93
C HIS A 628 32.55 -42.81 11.51
N SER A 629 32.36 -42.17 12.68
CA SER A 629 33.15 -42.28 13.93
C SER A 629 33.75 -40.97 14.50
N ALA A 630 33.72 -40.90 15.84
CA ALA A 630 34.37 -39.96 16.76
C ALA A 630 33.80 -38.53 16.86
N MET A 631 32.81 -38.27 17.74
CA MET A 631 32.92 -37.99 19.19
C MET A 631 33.64 -36.69 19.60
N ASN A 632 32.85 -35.88 20.33
CA ASN A 632 33.18 -35.04 21.47
C ASN A 632 33.62 -33.58 21.28
N GLY A 633 32.77 -32.66 21.73
CA GLY A 633 33.20 -31.30 22.08
C GLY A 633 32.11 -30.27 22.42
N ARG A 634 31.29 -30.53 23.46
CA ARG A 634 30.40 -29.59 24.22
C ARG A 634 28.93 -29.47 23.80
N LYS A 635 28.13 -30.25 24.54
CA LYS A 635 26.69 -30.10 24.76
C LYS A 635 26.39 -28.92 25.70
N ARG A 636 25.35 -28.15 25.37
CA ARG A 636 24.34 -27.73 26.36
C ARG A 636 22.97 -27.97 25.72
N SER A 637 22.19 -28.83 26.35
CA SER A 637 20.96 -29.43 25.81
C SER A 637 19.75 -28.52 25.98
N MET A 638 18.94 -28.39 24.94
CA MET A 638 17.49 -28.37 25.04
C MET A 638 16.94 -29.26 23.93
N SER A 639 16.31 -30.36 24.31
CA SER A 639 15.49 -31.16 23.40
C SER A 639 14.22 -30.37 23.11
N VAL A 640 14.07 -29.90 21.88
CA VAL A 640 12.77 -29.50 21.35
C VAL A 640 12.17 -30.78 20.78
N ASP A 641 11.19 -31.31 21.48
CA ASP A 641 10.23 -32.28 20.93
C ASP A 641 9.58 -31.58 19.73
N GLU A 642 9.63 -32.18 18.54
CA GLU A 642 9.02 -31.69 17.31
C GLU A 642 7.49 -31.78 17.40
N ARG A 643 6.90 -30.96 18.26
CA ARG A 643 5.45 -30.81 18.38
C ARG A 643 5.10 -29.34 18.35
N SER A 644 4.15 -29.04 17.48
CA SER A 644 3.59 -27.72 17.31
C SER A 644 3.02 -27.16 18.61
N TRP A 645 3.39 -25.92 18.93
CA TRP A 645 3.01 -25.20 20.16
C TRP A 645 1.50 -24.95 20.33
N TRP A 646 0.62 -25.39 19.42
CA TRP A 646 -0.84 -25.36 19.61
C TRP A 646 -1.40 -26.65 20.23
N HIS A 647 -0.61 -27.73 20.35
CA HIS A 647 -1.07 -29.02 20.85
C HIS A 647 -0.96 -29.21 22.38
N TRP A 648 -0.36 -28.29 23.13
CA TRP A 648 -0.19 -28.44 24.59
C TRP A 648 -1.46 -28.18 25.42
N ARG A 649 -2.54 -27.65 24.81
CA ARG A 649 -3.83 -27.41 25.50
C ARG A 649 -4.91 -28.48 25.24
N ARG A 650 -4.52 -29.74 25.00
CA ARG A 650 -5.43 -30.87 25.32
C ARG A 650 -5.16 -31.26 26.77
N TRP A 651 -6.01 -30.75 27.66
CA TRP A 651 -5.99 -31.04 29.08
C TRP A 651 -5.91 -32.54 29.36
N THR A 652 -4.95 -32.91 30.20
CA THR A 652 -5.09 -34.04 31.12
C THR A 652 -6.35 -33.83 31.95
N GLU A 653 -7.11 -34.91 32.12
CA GLU A 653 -8.43 -34.98 32.74
C GLU A 653 -8.57 -34.25 34.09
N GLU A 654 -9.77 -33.68 34.27
CA GLU A 654 -10.54 -33.44 35.49
C GLU A 654 -9.84 -32.88 36.74
N SER A 655 -10.20 -31.63 37.06
CA SER A 655 -10.53 -31.27 38.44
C SER A 655 -11.65 -30.24 38.44
N GLU A 656 -12.84 -30.66 38.89
CA GLU A 656 -13.97 -29.80 39.18
C GLU A 656 -13.60 -28.82 40.30
N GLU A 657 -13.49 -27.53 39.99
CA GLU A 657 -13.99 -26.44 40.85
C GLU A 657 -13.93 -25.09 40.10
N PRO A 658 -15.03 -24.32 40.01
CA PRO A 658 -15.01 -23.01 39.36
C PRO A 658 -14.35 -21.94 40.26
N PRO A 659 -13.51 -21.04 39.72
CA PRO A 659 -12.94 -19.95 40.51
C PRO A 659 -14.03 -18.96 40.94
N ARG A 660 -14.06 -18.64 42.23
CA ARG A 660 -14.97 -17.65 42.83
C ARG A 660 -14.53 -16.24 42.47
N TYR A 661 -15.40 -15.50 41.81
CA TYR A 661 -15.26 -14.08 41.50
C TYR A 661 -15.59 -13.24 42.75
N PHE A 662 -14.68 -12.35 43.17
CA PHE A 662 -14.95 -11.32 44.17
C PHE A 662 -15.21 -9.99 43.46
N PRO A 663 -16.43 -9.42 43.52
CA PRO A 663 -16.68 -8.08 43.01
C PRO A 663 -15.98 -7.05 43.91
N LEU A 664 -15.20 -6.16 43.29
CA LEU A 664 -14.63 -4.98 43.93
C LEU A 664 -15.77 -3.99 44.25
N THR A 665 -16.11 -3.85 45.52
CA THR A 665 -17.07 -2.85 46.02
C THR A 665 -16.45 -1.46 46.10
N GLU A 666 -17.25 -0.45 45.74
CA GLU A 666 -16.96 0.99 45.82
C GLU A 666 -16.60 1.48 47.24
N PRO A 667 -15.91 2.63 47.39
CA PRO A 667 -15.51 3.16 48.68
C PRO A 667 -16.68 3.88 49.38
N ASN A 668 -17.10 3.35 50.52
CA ASN A 668 -18.07 4.01 51.41
C ASN A 668 -17.45 5.25 52.10
N HIS A 669 -18.14 6.38 51.97
CA HIS A 669 -17.89 7.61 52.72
C HIS A 669 -18.10 7.39 54.23
N ALA A 670 -17.05 7.58 55.02
CA ALA A 670 -17.15 7.69 56.48
C ALA A 670 -17.60 9.10 56.89
N ARG A 671 -18.69 9.18 57.67
CA ARG A 671 -18.98 10.33 58.55
C ARG A 671 -18.57 9.98 59.98
N PRO A 672 -18.00 10.91 60.76
CA PRO A 672 -17.65 10.66 62.17
C PRO A 672 -18.84 10.97 63.09
N SER A 673 -19.04 10.12 64.10
CA SER A 673 -19.84 10.43 65.30
C SER A 673 -18.91 10.39 66.51
N GLY A 674 -18.93 11.47 67.29
CA GLY A 674 -18.16 11.62 68.52
C GLY A 674 -18.77 10.95 69.76
N GLU A 675 -17.93 10.90 70.79
CA GLU A 675 -18.20 10.89 72.24
C GLU A 675 -19.31 9.97 72.80
N ARG A 676 -18.92 8.84 73.42
CA ARG A 676 -18.58 8.71 74.85
C ARG A 676 -18.05 7.32 75.15
#